data_AF-A0A1E8CGK7-F1
#
_entry.id   AF-A0A1E8CGK7-F1
#
_cell.length_a   1.000
_cell.length_b   1.000
_cell.length_c   1.000
_cell.angle_alpha   90.00
_cell.angle_beta   90.00
_cell.angle_gamma   90.00
#
_symmetry.space_group_name_H-M   'P 1'
#
loop_
_entity.id
_entity.type
_entity.pdbx_description
1 polymer ?
#
loop_
_entity_poly.entity_id
_entity_poly.type
_entity_poly.pdbx_seq_one_letter_code
_entity_poly.pdbx_strand_id
1 'polypeptide(L)'
;MATIQSLGIGSGLLTSELLESLLEAERAPVEQRLDVEQEIAEAKLSAFGEISSVVGELQTAMRGLNSLSAFNASQVVSGNESALTATAASTADAGNYSVQVQQLAQKQTIATQAYSSINEAVGTGTLSFRFGSTDIDGGGVYQGFTVNDDVAGRTLVINSSNNTLAGIRDAVNKADMGVEATIVDDGSGFRLLFTSAESGADQSIELTGTGTAGLDAFNFNAGSQTASQSQAAQNASFTVNGLAITRSNNLVAGVIPGVTLNLKATTDGPVNLEIEKDPGELMDKVQGFVDAYNGLKSISDQLSAFDPDSGTSGQGSLLTGDTALRRMMTEINSTLRQVTSGATFNSLAEVGVTSDQFNNYQLTFDREAFETAFNADPQAVTSLFAATGTVPDTQVDFLGAGRNTQPGSYALEITQLATIGRYQGISVPALASGNIVIDADNNAFTLVFNGNEIDISLTEGTYATAEELAVELQSKINSNADVIDSEDTMTVVFNSDEARFELSSNRYGNESVIRFSDVSSAAASTLGLVLDSRGPFEGNQLNALATTGGLSSDPFTDALVIDASTAFELSINGISTGELALPGDAGTPVTYTTPDELTSALETQINDALAGEGITVSVAYEYNADNEQGRLIFSTDNAGDDIQFTEVNFAAASKLGLFLGSGAPVTSIRGVDVAGTINGIEAQGNGQFLTASTGAIAARQGFYLNVAHGDLSTSTSADSFRVEVDGVLSGAISLGELGSTSPEDVAAAMQTVINNSPAMIAAGVGVIVDYDTPSGSFGIISKSTGASSSVRIAQLDGNAGSLLGFSIGRGARGEAGVAASGEPDPSSGLRIRVNGGETGDRGTIDYARGAADRMNTLLTAFLEPGGVLSGRQESLNGELESIAERRVELEERMERSERRLQSSFTANDLIISRFNTTADFLTSQLEMLEALVTPKRE
;
A
#
# COMPACT_ATOMS: atom_id res chain seq x y z
N MET A 1 -45.48 -83.13 7.81
CA MET A 1 -45.05 -84.32 7.04
C MET A 1 -45.82 -84.33 5.73
N ALA A 2 -45.16 -84.01 4.62
CA ALA A 2 -45.64 -84.23 3.26
C ALA A 2 -44.41 -84.70 2.48
N THR A 3 -44.23 -86.02 2.40
CA THR A 3 -44.27 -86.81 1.16
C THR A 3 -43.34 -86.26 0.07
N ILE A 4 -42.14 -86.84 0.03
CA ILE A 4 -41.20 -86.77 -1.08
C ILE A 4 -41.87 -87.43 -2.28
N GLN A 5 -42.28 -86.63 -3.26
CA GLN A 5 -42.62 -87.11 -4.60
C GLN A 5 -41.36 -87.19 -5.43
N SER A 6 -41.04 -88.44 -5.82
CA SER A 6 -40.18 -88.87 -6.92
C SER A 6 -39.61 -87.74 -7.80
N LEU A 7 -38.30 -87.52 -7.71
CA LEU A 7 -37.55 -86.78 -8.71
C LEU A 7 -37.60 -87.55 -10.04
N GLY A 8 -38.36 -87.00 -10.98
CA GLY A 8 -38.23 -87.30 -12.39
C GLY A 8 -36.83 -86.94 -12.88
N ILE A 9 -36.23 -87.91 -13.54
CA ILE A 9 -34.92 -87.87 -14.17
C ILE A 9 -35.02 -86.87 -15.34
N GLY A 10 -34.27 -85.76 -15.27
CA GLY A 10 -34.28 -84.73 -16.32
C GLY A 10 -34.42 -83.28 -15.85
N SER A 11 -34.11 -82.96 -14.59
CA SER A 11 -34.18 -81.58 -14.13
C SER A 11 -32.94 -80.82 -14.57
N GLY A 12 -33.10 -79.87 -15.50
CA GLY A 12 -32.13 -78.80 -15.77
C GLY A 12 -31.96 -77.87 -14.56
N LEU A 13 -31.51 -78.43 -13.43
CA LEU A 13 -31.34 -77.78 -12.11
C LEU A 13 -30.11 -76.86 -12.03
N LEU A 14 -29.40 -76.68 -13.14
CA LEU A 14 -28.24 -75.80 -13.23
C LEU A 14 -28.59 -74.64 -14.15
N THR A 15 -29.33 -73.67 -13.62
CA THR A 15 -29.43 -72.36 -14.22
C THR A 15 -28.46 -71.43 -13.49
N SER A 16 -27.82 -70.51 -14.21
CA SER A 16 -26.99 -69.45 -13.60
C SER A 16 -27.74 -68.73 -12.47
N GLU A 17 -29.08 -68.69 -12.55
CA GLU A 17 -29.99 -68.11 -11.56
C GLU A 17 -29.85 -68.70 -10.15
N LEU A 18 -29.63 -70.01 -9.97
CA LEU A 18 -29.48 -70.58 -8.61
C LEU A 18 -28.14 -70.18 -7.99
N LEU A 19 -27.08 -70.16 -8.79
CA LEU A 19 -25.75 -69.71 -8.38
C LEU A 19 -25.80 -68.23 -7.98
N GLU A 20 -26.40 -67.38 -8.82
CA GLU A 20 -26.63 -65.96 -8.53
C GLU A 20 -27.44 -65.77 -7.24
N SER A 21 -28.52 -66.53 -7.04
CA SER A 21 -29.34 -66.40 -5.82
C SER A 21 -28.60 -66.75 -4.52
N LEU A 22 -27.69 -67.73 -4.55
CA LEU A 22 -26.87 -68.11 -3.41
C LEU A 22 -25.77 -67.08 -3.15
N LEU A 23 -25.18 -66.54 -4.22
CA LEU A 23 -24.16 -65.51 -4.14
C LEU A 23 -24.75 -64.21 -3.57
N GLU A 24 -25.94 -63.84 -4.04
CA GLU A 24 -26.69 -62.67 -3.59
C GLU A 24 -27.10 -62.80 -2.11
N ALA A 25 -27.56 -63.98 -1.68
CA ALA A 25 -27.90 -64.22 -0.28
C ALA A 25 -26.69 -64.13 0.67
N GLU A 26 -25.47 -64.44 0.19
CA GLU A 26 -24.24 -64.26 0.95
C GLU A 26 -23.74 -62.80 0.93
N ARG A 27 -23.92 -62.09 -0.21
CA ARG A 27 -23.47 -60.70 -0.43
C ARG A 27 -24.33 -59.67 0.31
N ALA A 28 -25.65 -59.78 0.17
CA ALA A 28 -26.64 -58.81 0.62
C ALA A 28 -26.44 -58.28 2.07
N PRO A 29 -26.19 -59.11 3.11
CA PRO A 29 -26.08 -58.59 4.48
C PRO A 29 -24.78 -57.79 4.73
N VAL A 30 -23.70 -58.10 4.01
CA VAL A 30 -22.43 -57.35 4.14
C VAL A 30 -22.51 -56.05 3.37
N GLU A 31 -23.07 -56.10 2.15
CA GLU A 31 -23.29 -54.92 1.32
C GLU A 31 -24.24 -53.94 2.01
N GLN A 32 -25.37 -54.41 2.53
CA GLN A 32 -26.31 -53.57 3.27
C GLN A 32 -25.65 -52.89 4.50
N ARG A 33 -24.74 -53.58 5.19
CA ARG A 33 -24.01 -52.96 6.32
C ARG A 33 -23.05 -51.88 5.82
N LEU A 34 -22.29 -52.16 4.75
CA LEU A 34 -21.36 -51.18 4.16
C LEU A 34 -22.10 -49.99 3.57
N ASP A 35 -23.28 -50.19 2.96
CA ASP A 35 -24.16 -49.13 2.47
C ASP A 35 -24.57 -48.21 3.63
N VAL A 36 -25.06 -48.78 4.73
CA VAL A 36 -25.45 -48.00 5.91
C VAL A 36 -24.24 -47.28 6.54
N GLU A 37 -23.09 -47.92 6.65
CA GLU A 37 -21.86 -47.28 7.14
C GLU A 37 -21.44 -46.11 6.23
N GLN A 38 -21.52 -46.30 4.91
CA GLN A 38 -21.20 -45.28 3.92
C GLN A 38 -22.16 -44.10 3.99
N GLU A 39 -23.47 -44.35 3.97
CA GLU A 39 -24.50 -43.31 4.06
C GLU A 39 -24.34 -42.48 5.34
N ILE A 40 -24.03 -43.13 6.47
CA ILE A 40 -23.78 -42.43 7.75
C ILE A 40 -22.51 -41.58 7.67
N ALA A 41 -21.42 -42.10 7.11
CA ALA A 41 -20.16 -41.38 6.99
C ALA A 41 -20.28 -40.18 6.03
N GLU A 42 -20.94 -40.35 4.87
CA GLU A 42 -21.25 -39.30 3.90
C GLU A 42 -22.13 -38.22 4.53
N ALA A 43 -23.22 -38.61 5.21
CA ALA A 43 -24.10 -37.66 5.88
C ALA A 43 -23.35 -36.86 6.96
N LYS A 44 -22.49 -37.52 7.75
CA LYS A 44 -21.67 -36.84 8.77
C LYS A 44 -20.67 -35.89 8.13
N LEU A 45 -20.05 -36.29 7.02
CA LEU A 45 -19.12 -35.44 6.28
C LEU A 45 -19.82 -34.19 5.77
N SER A 46 -21.03 -34.32 5.20
CA SER A 46 -21.85 -33.18 4.80
C SER A 46 -22.23 -32.29 5.98
N ALA A 47 -22.66 -32.87 7.10
CA ALA A 47 -23.01 -32.12 8.31
C ALA A 47 -21.82 -31.33 8.89
N PHE A 48 -20.62 -31.91 8.92
CA PHE A 48 -19.40 -31.19 9.30
C PHE A 48 -19.00 -30.15 8.25
N GLY A 49 -19.27 -30.38 6.97
CA GLY A 49 -19.12 -29.37 5.91
C GLY A 49 -20.00 -28.14 6.16
N GLU A 50 -21.26 -28.36 6.55
CA GLU A 50 -22.20 -27.29 6.90
C GLU A 50 -21.76 -26.54 8.17
N ILE A 51 -21.33 -27.26 9.22
CA ILE A 51 -20.75 -26.65 10.42
C ILE A 51 -19.52 -25.81 10.07
N SER A 52 -18.59 -26.34 9.27
CA SER A 52 -17.40 -25.59 8.82
C SER A 52 -17.77 -24.33 8.04
N SER A 53 -18.81 -24.38 7.21
CA SER A 53 -19.31 -23.19 6.49
C SER A 53 -19.79 -22.11 7.46
N VAL A 54 -20.64 -22.47 8.42
CA VAL A 54 -21.19 -21.50 9.39
C VAL A 54 -20.14 -21.03 10.41
N VAL A 55 -19.17 -21.87 10.75
CA VAL A 55 -17.98 -21.46 11.51
C VAL A 55 -17.14 -20.45 10.71
N GLY A 56 -17.03 -20.62 9.39
CA GLY A 56 -16.40 -19.65 8.49
C GLY A 56 -17.16 -18.31 8.41
N GLU A 57 -18.50 -18.35 8.41
CA GLU A 57 -19.34 -17.14 8.49
C GLU A 57 -19.15 -16.42 9.82
N LEU A 58 -19.18 -17.15 10.95
CA LEU A 58 -18.88 -16.59 12.26
C LEU A 58 -17.47 -15.99 12.29
N GLN A 59 -16.46 -16.69 11.76
CA GLN A 59 -15.09 -16.18 11.66
C GLN A 59 -15.03 -14.87 10.85
N THR A 60 -15.81 -14.77 9.77
CA THR A 60 -15.91 -13.55 8.97
C THR A 60 -16.53 -12.40 9.76
N ALA A 61 -17.61 -12.67 10.52
CA ALA A 61 -18.20 -11.68 11.42
C ALA A 61 -17.21 -11.21 12.51
N MET A 62 -16.45 -12.14 13.11
CA MET A 62 -15.42 -11.81 14.11
C MET A 62 -14.28 -10.95 13.52
N ARG A 63 -13.87 -11.21 12.27
CA ARG A 63 -12.87 -10.38 11.58
C ARG A 63 -13.41 -8.97 11.32
N GLY A 64 -14.68 -8.84 10.96
CA GLY A 64 -15.35 -7.54 10.84
C GLY A 64 -15.31 -6.75 12.15
N LEU A 65 -15.52 -7.41 13.29
CA LEU A 65 -15.40 -6.85 14.64
C LEU A 65 -13.95 -6.66 15.13
N ASN A 66 -12.94 -7.01 14.34
CA ASN A 66 -11.55 -6.71 14.64
C ASN A 66 -11.02 -5.56 13.78
N SER A 67 -11.86 -4.99 12.91
CA SER A 67 -11.49 -3.86 12.06
C SER A 67 -11.52 -2.57 12.86
N LEU A 68 -10.34 -2.02 13.17
CA LEU A 68 -10.22 -0.76 13.94
C LEU A 68 -10.99 0.42 13.33
N SER A 69 -11.15 0.44 12.01
CA SER A 69 -11.90 1.49 11.31
C SER A 69 -13.37 1.54 11.71
N ALA A 70 -13.99 0.39 12.01
CA ALA A 70 -15.39 0.31 12.41
C ALA A 70 -15.62 0.83 13.83
N PHE A 71 -14.60 0.78 14.70
CA PHE A 71 -14.68 1.27 16.08
C PHE A 71 -14.32 2.75 16.20
N ASN A 72 -13.40 3.20 15.35
CA ASN A 72 -12.97 4.58 15.32
C ASN A 72 -13.76 5.42 14.32
N ALA A 73 -14.83 4.88 13.73
CA ALA A 73 -15.71 5.61 12.82
C ALA A 73 -16.15 6.93 13.45
N SER A 74 -16.00 8.01 12.70
CA SER A 74 -16.40 9.35 13.10
C SER A 74 -17.50 9.81 12.16
N GLN A 75 -18.51 10.49 12.69
CA GLN A 75 -19.51 11.21 11.90
C GLN A 75 -19.29 12.71 12.02
N VAL A 76 -19.84 13.46 11.06
CA VAL A 76 -19.87 14.91 11.10
C VAL A 76 -21.31 15.40 11.08
N VAL A 77 -21.69 16.14 12.11
CA VAL A 77 -22.99 16.82 12.21
C VAL A 77 -22.80 18.26 11.76
N SER A 78 -23.55 18.66 10.74
CA SER A 78 -23.51 20.03 10.21
C SER A 78 -24.68 20.86 10.72
N GLY A 79 -24.39 22.08 11.17
CA GLY A 79 -25.43 23.07 11.49
C GLY A 79 -26.26 23.52 10.27
N ASN A 80 -25.83 23.22 9.04
CA ASN A 80 -26.58 23.51 7.82
C ASN A 80 -26.20 22.57 6.65
N GLU A 81 -26.77 21.36 6.64
CA GLU A 81 -26.55 20.32 5.61
C GLU A 81 -26.96 20.71 4.18
N SER A 82 -27.79 21.75 4.02
CA SER A 82 -28.17 22.24 2.70
C SER A 82 -27.01 22.98 2.02
N ALA A 83 -26.17 23.66 2.81
CA ALA A 83 -25.04 24.44 2.32
C ALA A 83 -23.69 23.72 2.49
N LEU A 84 -23.53 22.94 3.55
CA LEU A 84 -22.26 22.29 3.89
C LEU A 84 -22.52 20.94 4.54
N THR A 85 -21.92 19.89 3.96
CA THR A 85 -21.86 18.55 4.56
C THR A 85 -20.40 18.13 4.66
N ALA A 86 -20.09 17.11 5.45
CA ALA A 86 -18.74 16.57 5.52
C ALA A 86 -18.78 15.08 5.87
N THR A 87 -17.72 14.38 5.52
CA THR A 87 -17.47 12.99 5.91
C THR A 87 -16.17 12.93 6.69
N ALA A 88 -16.13 12.13 7.76
CA ALA A 88 -14.94 11.94 8.57
C ALA A 88 -14.38 10.51 8.37
N ALA A 89 -13.07 10.42 8.22
CA ALA A 89 -12.34 9.16 8.31
C ALA A 89 -12.28 8.70 9.77
N SER A 90 -11.97 7.42 9.98
CA SER A 90 -11.84 6.86 11.34
C SER A 90 -10.71 7.50 12.16
N THR A 91 -9.77 8.18 11.51
CA THR A 91 -8.67 8.91 12.16
C THR A 91 -9.01 10.36 12.47
N ALA A 92 -10.22 10.83 12.14
CA ALA A 92 -10.62 12.18 12.46
C ALA A 92 -10.86 12.33 13.97
N ASP A 93 -10.21 13.34 14.53
CA ASP A 93 -10.33 13.69 15.94
C ASP A 93 -11.69 14.36 16.19
N ALA A 94 -12.31 14.04 17.34
CA ALA A 94 -13.57 14.67 17.72
C ALA A 94 -13.35 16.16 18.03
N GLY A 95 -14.28 17.01 17.61
CA GLY A 95 -14.10 18.45 17.75
C GLY A 95 -15.18 19.27 17.06
N ASN A 96 -15.14 20.58 17.30
CA ASN A 96 -16.04 21.56 16.69
C ASN A 96 -15.24 22.52 15.80
N TYR A 97 -15.71 22.72 14.57
CA TYR A 97 -15.09 23.57 13.57
C TYR A 97 -16.11 24.56 13.02
N SER A 98 -15.70 25.82 12.90
CA SER A 98 -16.53 26.88 12.33
C SER A 98 -16.16 27.09 10.87
N VAL A 99 -17.06 26.80 9.93
CA VAL A 99 -16.80 26.86 8.49
C VAL A 99 -17.72 27.87 7.81
N GLN A 100 -17.18 28.84 7.07
CA GLN A 100 -17.98 29.79 6.29
C GLN A 100 -17.65 29.70 4.80
N VAL A 101 -18.64 29.33 3.98
CA VAL A 101 -18.49 29.20 2.53
C VAL A 101 -18.83 30.51 1.85
N GLN A 102 -17.85 31.15 1.22
CA GLN A 102 -18.00 32.47 0.60
C GLN A 102 -18.23 32.35 -0.91
N GLN A 103 -17.58 31.37 -1.56
CA GLN A 103 -17.69 31.10 -2.98
C GLN A 103 -17.56 29.59 -3.24
N LEU A 104 -18.27 29.08 -4.24
CA LEU A 104 -18.13 27.70 -4.71
C LEU A 104 -17.20 27.63 -5.91
N ALA A 105 -16.53 26.49 -6.06
CA ALA A 105 -15.83 26.19 -7.29
C ALA A 105 -16.83 26.03 -8.43
N GLN A 106 -16.54 26.64 -9.58
CA GLN A 106 -17.37 26.62 -10.78
C GLN A 106 -16.57 26.13 -11.98
N LYS A 107 -17.27 25.43 -12.87
CA LYS A 107 -16.79 25.03 -14.20
C LYS A 107 -16.97 26.20 -15.16
N GLN A 108 -16.05 26.38 -16.10
CA GLN A 108 -16.26 27.37 -17.16
C GLN A 108 -17.30 26.83 -18.15
N THR A 109 -18.14 27.70 -18.71
CA THR A 109 -18.99 27.35 -19.85
C THR A 109 -18.86 28.42 -20.94
N ILE A 110 -18.53 27.97 -22.15
CA ILE A 110 -18.45 28.78 -23.36
C ILE A 110 -19.63 28.42 -24.27
N ALA A 111 -20.37 29.43 -24.72
CA ALA A 111 -21.50 29.29 -25.62
C ALA A 111 -21.18 29.89 -27.00
N THR A 112 -21.47 29.12 -28.04
CA THR A 112 -21.40 29.61 -29.43
C THR A 112 -22.51 30.62 -29.74
N GLN A 113 -22.42 31.25 -30.91
CA GLN A 113 -23.55 31.98 -31.50
C GLN A 113 -24.77 31.07 -31.74
N ALA A 114 -25.94 31.66 -31.93
CA ALA A 114 -27.16 30.92 -32.25
C ALA A 114 -27.17 30.43 -33.71
N TYR A 115 -27.57 29.18 -33.91
CA TYR A 115 -27.78 28.54 -35.21
C TYR A 115 -29.26 28.19 -35.42
N SER A 116 -29.67 28.06 -36.67
CA SER A 116 -31.08 27.81 -37.00
C SER A 116 -31.49 26.34 -36.82
N SER A 117 -30.52 25.41 -36.84
CA SER A 117 -30.77 23.98 -36.69
C SER A 117 -29.55 23.25 -36.10
N ILE A 118 -29.80 22.19 -35.32
CA ILE A 118 -28.75 21.29 -34.82
C ILE A 118 -28.01 20.52 -35.93
N ASN A 119 -28.63 20.41 -37.11
CA ASN A 119 -28.08 19.73 -38.28
C ASN A 119 -27.49 20.70 -39.32
N GLU A 120 -27.42 21.99 -38.99
CA GLU A 120 -26.77 23.00 -39.83
C GLU A 120 -25.26 22.73 -39.89
N ALA A 121 -24.69 22.75 -41.09
CA ALA A 121 -23.26 22.54 -41.26
C ALA A 121 -22.49 23.81 -40.87
N VAL A 122 -21.52 23.69 -39.97
CA VAL A 122 -20.78 24.82 -39.38
C VAL A 122 -19.36 25.00 -39.92
N GLY A 123 -18.91 24.10 -40.81
CA GLY A 123 -17.59 24.14 -41.44
C GLY A 123 -16.74 22.89 -41.19
N THR A 124 -15.58 22.80 -41.83
CA THR A 124 -14.59 21.72 -41.69
C THR A 124 -13.22 22.31 -41.34
N GLY A 125 -12.42 21.58 -40.55
CA GLY A 125 -11.15 22.06 -40.03
C GLY A 125 -10.82 21.40 -38.69
N THR A 126 -10.33 22.17 -37.72
CA THR A 126 -10.05 21.69 -36.37
C THR A 126 -10.62 22.61 -35.30
N LEU A 127 -11.00 22.02 -34.16
CA LEU A 127 -11.25 22.71 -32.90
C LEU A 127 -10.17 22.29 -31.90
N SER A 128 -9.42 23.25 -31.38
CA SER A 128 -8.37 23.05 -30.38
C SER A 128 -8.81 23.65 -29.05
N PHE A 129 -8.69 22.86 -27.99
CA PHE A 129 -9.01 23.19 -26.61
C PHE A 129 -7.71 23.23 -25.81
N ARG A 130 -7.46 24.32 -25.11
CA ARG A 130 -6.39 24.44 -24.10
C ARG A 130 -7.02 24.81 -22.76
N PHE A 131 -6.36 24.42 -21.69
CA PHE A 131 -6.84 24.59 -20.32
C PHE A 131 -5.85 25.44 -19.53
N GLY A 132 -6.36 26.20 -18.58
CA GLY A 132 -5.58 27.20 -17.86
C GLY A 132 -6.47 28.28 -17.25
N SER A 133 -5.91 29.46 -17.03
CA SER A 133 -6.59 30.59 -16.41
C SER A 133 -6.82 31.70 -17.44
N THR A 134 -8.06 32.16 -17.57
CA THR A 134 -8.40 33.28 -18.44
C THR A 134 -8.36 34.59 -17.66
N ASP A 135 -7.57 35.55 -18.13
CA ASP A 135 -7.57 36.91 -17.60
C ASP A 135 -8.68 37.72 -18.25
N ILE A 136 -9.67 38.10 -17.45
CA ILE A 136 -10.78 38.96 -17.85
C ILE A 136 -10.82 40.12 -16.86
N ASP A 137 -10.77 41.35 -17.39
CA ASP A 137 -10.83 42.53 -16.55
C ASP A 137 -12.21 42.71 -15.88
N GLY A 138 -12.31 43.62 -14.91
CA GLY A 138 -13.59 43.94 -14.23
C GLY A 138 -14.68 44.50 -15.16
N GLY A 139 -14.36 44.78 -16.43
CA GLY A 139 -15.29 45.18 -17.49
C GLY A 139 -15.75 44.04 -18.39
N GLY A 140 -15.25 42.81 -18.20
CA GLY A 140 -15.58 41.64 -19.01
C GLY A 140 -14.75 41.50 -20.30
N VAL A 141 -13.62 42.20 -20.41
CA VAL A 141 -12.74 42.16 -21.59
C VAL A 141 -11.67 41.09 -21.40
N TYR A 142 -11.47 40.26 -22.43
CA TYR A 142 -10.42 39.24 -22.47
C TYR A 142 -9.05 39.91 -22.63
N GLN A 143 -8.15 39.68 -21.68
CA GLN A 143 -6.81 40.27 -21.65
C GLN A 143 -5.72 39.26 -21.99
N GLY A 144 -5.92 37.98 -21.65
CA GLY A 144 -4.94 36.94 -21.87
C GLY A 144 -5.38 35.57 -21.38
N PHE A 145 -4.50 34.58 -21.59
CA PHE A 145 -4.69 33.23 -21.11
C PHE A 145 -3.34 32.64 -20.70
N THR A 146 -3.27 32.19 -19.45
CA THR A 146 -2.13 31.46 -18.91
C THR A 146 -2.48 29.99 -18.95
N VAL A 147 -1.61 29.19 -19.58
CA VAL A 147 -1.88 27.76 -19.78
C VAL A 147 -1.53 27.01 -18.51
N ASN A 148 -2.35 26.01 -18.18
CA ASN A 148 -1.99 25.00 -17.21
C ASN A 148 -1.21 23.90 -17.92
N ASP A 149 0.10 23.81 -17.68
CA ASP A 149 0.99 22.85 -18.34
C ASP A 149 0.75 21.40 -17.90
N ASP A 150 0.06 21.17 -16.78
CA ASP A 150 -0.36 19.83 -16.33
C ASP A 150 -1.51 19.28 -17.17
N VAL A 151 -2.24 20.14 -17.89
CA VAL A 151 -3.39 19.76 -18.71
C VAL A 151 -3.07 19.92 -20.19
N ALA A 152 -2.66 18.82 -20.82
CA ALA A 152 -2.37 18.79 -22.25
C ALA A 152 -3.56 19.27 -23.10
N GLY A 153 -3.29 20.20 -24.01
CA GLY A 153 -4.28 20.68 -25.00
C GLY A 153 -4.73 19.56 -25.94
N ARG A 154 -6.01 19.59 -26.34
CA ARG A 154 -6.65 18.56 -27.16
C ARG A 154 -7.20 19.16 -28.45
N THR A 155 -7.09 18.44 -29.57
CA THR A 155 -7.59 18.91 -30.88
C THR A 155 -8.53 17.91 -31.54
N LEU A 156 -9.71 18.38 -31.94
CA LEU A 156 -10.72 17.62 -32.66
C LEU A 156 -10.74 18.00 -34.15
N VAL A 157 -10.71 17.01 -35.03
CA VAL A 157 -10.87 17.22 -36.48
C VAL A 157 -12.35 17.24 -36.86
N ILE A 158 -12.77 18.31 -37.54
CA ILE A 158 -14.12 18.48 -38.08
C ILE A 158 -14.09 18.23 -39.60
N ASN A 159 -14.82 17.22 -40.05
CA ASN A 159 -14.94 16.84 -41.45
C ASN A 159 -16.42 16.60 -41.81
N SER A 160 -16.70 16.14 -43.04
CA SER A 160 -18.07 15.96 -43.53
C SER A 160 -18.93 14.96 -42.72
N SER A 161 -18.36 14.12 -41.86
CA SER A 161 -19.11 13.18 -41.03
C SER A 161 -19.58 13.78 -39.70
N ASN A 162 -19.01 14.90 -39.25
CA ASN A 162 -19.30 15.50 -37.94
C ASN A 162 -19.42 17.04 -37.96
N ASN A 163 -19.48 17.67 -39.13
CA ASN A 163 -19.54 19.14 -39.32
C ASN A 163 -20.88 19.81 -38.98
N THR A 164 -21.71 19.20 -38.15
CA THR A 164 -22.97 19.80 -37.65
C THR A 164 -22.89 20.03 -36.15
N LEU A 165 -23.75 20.85 -35.55
CA LEU A 165 -23.73 21.04 -34.08
C LEU A 165 -23.88 19.70 -33.34
N ALA A 166 -24.82 18.86 -33.78
CA ALA A 166 -25.00 17.52 -33.21
C ALA A 166 -23.75 16.64 -33.40
N GLY A 167 -23.15 16.68 -34.60
CA GLY A 167 -21.93 15.94 -34.90
C GLY A 167 -20.73 16.37 -34.07
N ILE A 168 -20.55 17.69 -33.84
CA ILE A 168 -19.48 18.23 -33.00
C ILE A 168 -19.70 17.83 -31.55
N ARG A 169 -20.91 17.98 -31.02
CA ARG A 169 -21.26 17.54 -29.66
C ARG A 169 -20.88 16.07 -29.43
N ASP A 170 -21.35 15.20 -30.33
CA ASP A 170 -21.14 13.76 -30.20
C ASP A 170 -19.65 13.40 -30.35
N ALA A 171 -18.92 14.10 -31.23
CA ALA A 171 -17.50 13.90 -31.42
C ALA A 171 -16.68 14.37 -30.21
N VAL A 172 -17.01 15.51 -29.61
CA VAL A 172 -16.36 16.04 -28.39
C VAL A 172 -16.57 15.11 -27.21
N ASN A 173 -17.83 14.72 -26.94
CA ASN A 173 -18.16 13.87 -25.79
C ASN A 173 -17.61 12.44 -25.94
N LYS A 174 -17.42 11.97 -27.18
CA LYS A 174 -16.82 10.66 -27.43
C LYS A 174 -15.29 10.67 -27.34
N ALA A 175 -14.67 11.79 -27.70
CA ALA A 175 -13.21 11.91 -27.76
C ALA A 175 -12.58 12.23 -26.39
N ASP A 176 -13.39 12.43 -25.34
CA ASP A 176 -12.96 12.94 -24.03
C ASP A 176 -12.07 14.17 -24.22
N MET A 177 -12.63 15.34 -24.51
CA MET A 177 -11.82 16.50 -24.88
C MET A 177 -11.40 17.36 -23.67
N GLY A 178 -11.63 16.90 -22.42
CA GLY A 178 -11.52 17.75 -21.23
C GLY A 178 -12.67 18.75 -21.09
N VAL A 179 -13.68 18.64 -21.95
CA VAL A 179 -14.91 19.43 -21.93
C VAL A 179 -16.12 18.54 -22.22
N GLU A 180 -17.27 18.90 -21.68
CA GLU A 180 -18.57 18.34 -22.03
C GLU A 180 -19.31 19.30 -22.96
N ALA A 181 -19.76 18.79 -24.11
CA ALA A 181 -20.52 19.54 -25.08
C ALA A 181 -22.03 19.25 -24.95
N THR A 182 -22.85 20.30 -24.95
CA THR A 182 -24.31 20.20 -24.95
C THR A 182 -24.94 21.22 -25.89
N ILE A 183 -26.14 20.92 -26.41
CA ILE A 183 -26.89 21.84 -27.28
C ILE A 183 -28.11 22.36 -26.53
N VAL A 184 -28.26 23.68 -26.49
CA VAL A 184 -29.40 24.37 -25.87
C VAL A 184 -30.11 25.22 -26.93
N ASP A 185 -31.43 25.13 -26.99
CA ASP A 185 -32.28 26.07 -27.72
C ASP A 185 -32.66 27.21 -26.76
N ASP A 186 -32.14 28.41 -26.99
CA ASP A 186 -32.38 29.59 -26.14
C ASP A 186 -33.64 30.38 -26.57
N GLY A 187 -34.40 29.86 -27.54
CA GLY A 187 -35.57 30.53 -28.14
C GLY A 187 -35.24 31.51 -29.26
N SER A 188 -33.96 31.87 -29.43
CA SER A 188 -33.42 32.61 -30.59
C SER A 188 -32.70 31.71 -31.58
N GLY A 189 -32.26 30.52 -31.14
CA GLY A 189 -31.73 29.44 -31.94
C GLY A 189 -30.98 28.40 -31.09
N PHE A 190 -30.37 27.43 -31.76
CA PHE A 190 -29.56 26.38 -31.13
C PHE A 190 -28.13 26.85 -30.90
N ARG A 191 -27.63 26.72 -29.68
CA ARG A 191 -26.24 27.00 -29.31
C ARG A 191 -25.58 25.72 -28.83
N LEU A 192 -24.35 25.50 -29.26
CA LEU A 192 -23.47 24.53 -28.64
C LEU A 192 -22.73 25.20 -27.47
N LEU A 193 -22.80 24.57 -26.30
CA LEU A 193 -22.11 24.93 -25.08
C LEU A 193 -20.99 23.92 -24.84
N PHE A 194 -19.82 24.42 -24.46
CA PHE A 194 -18.71 23.63 -23.97
C PHE A 194 -18.48 23.98 -22.50
N THR A 195 -18.65 23.00 -21.62
CA THR A 195 -18.40 23.15 -20.18
C THR A 195 -17.11 22.41 -19.84
N SER A 196 -16.23 23.00 -19.02
CA SER A 196 -15.01 22.32 -18.58
C SER A 196 -15.34 21.04 -17.83
N ALA A 197 -14.55 19.98 -18.00
CA ALA A 197 -14.79 18.73 -17.28
C ALA A 197 -14.65 18.93 -15.77
N GLU A 198 -13.69 19.75 -15.34
CA GLU A 198 -13.40 20.04 -13.93
C GLU A 198 -13.72 21.49 -13.56
N SER A 199 -13.95 21.73 -12.25
CA SER A 199 -14.12 23.08 -11.69
C SER A 199 -12.78 23.68 -11.31
N GLY A 200 -12.76 24.99 -11.06
CA GLY A 200 -11.56 25.72 -10.66
C GLY A 200 -11.14 26.76 -11.69
N ALA A 201 -10.46 27.81 -11.23
CA ALA A 201 -10.02 28.93 -12.07
C ALA A 201 -9.09 28.49 -13.21
N ASP A 202 -8.20 27.53 -12.93
CA ASP A 202 -7.20 27.00 -13.87
C ASP A 202 -7.76 25.94 -14.84
N GLN A 203 -9.07 25.70 -14.78
CA GLN A 203 -9.79 24.83 -15.72
C GLN A 203 -10.59 25.64 -16.75
N SER A 204 -10.23 26.92 -16.94
CA SER A 204 -10.78 27.73 -18.02
C SER A 204 -10.32 27.21 -19.38
N ILE A 205 -11.19 27.28 -20.36
CA ILE A 205 -11.01 26.81 -21.74
C ILE A 205 -10.59 27.98 -22.62
N GLU A 206 -9.51 27.81 -23.36
CA GLU A 206 -9.22 28.56 -24.59
C GLU A 206 -9.63 27.70 -25.78
N LEU A 207 -10.57 28.20 -26.60
CA LEU A 207 -11.12 27.49 -27.75
C LEU A 207 -10.70 28.17 -29.04
N THR A 208 -10.06 27.41 -29.93
CA THR A 208 -9.62 27.88 -31.24
C THR A 208 -10.15 26.98 -32.35
N GLY A 209 -11.00 27.53 -33.22
CA GLY A 209 -11.40 26.93 -34.48
C GLY A 209 -10.51 27.42 -35.62
N THR A 210 -10.00 26.49 -36.44
CA THR A 210 -9.27 26.81 -37.67
C THR A 210 -9.83 26.01 -38.84
N GLY A 211 -9.96 26.60 -40.03
CA GLY A 211 -10.44 25.87 -41.22
C GLY A 211 -11.28 26.72 -42.17
N THR A 212 -12.35 26.12 -42.72
CA THR A 212 -13.29 26.83 -43.59
C THR A 212 -14.11 27.86 -42.80
N ALA A 213 -14.55 28.92 -43.48
CA ALA A 213 -15.45 29.93 -42.91
C ALA A 213 -16.62 29.28 -42.16
N GLY A 214 -16.73 29.56 -40.85
CA GLY A 214 -17.75 29.01 -39.95
C GLY A 214 -17.18 28.51 -38.62
N LEU A 215 -15.99 27.90 -38.61
CA LEU A 215 -15.35 27.45 -37.35
C LEU A 215 -14.79 28.61 -36.51
N ASP A 216 -14.49 29.75 -37.12
CA ASP A 216 -14.07 30.96 -36.39
C ASP A 216 -15.15 31.44 -35.40
N ALA A 217 -16.42 31.07 -35.61
CA ALA A 217 -17.52 31.39 -34.72
C ALA A 217 -17.46 30.68 -33.36
N PHE A 218 -16.55 29.73 -33.21
CA PHE A 218 -16.29 28.98 -31.99
C PHE A 218 -15.15 29.59 -31.18
N ASN A 219 -14.42 30.57 -31.73
CA ASN A 219 -13.24 31.12 -31.08
C ASN A 219 -13.59 31.82 -29.77
N PHE A 220 -12.85 31.43 -28.74
CA PHE A 220 -12.72 32.09 -27.44
C PHE A 220 -11.24 32.05 -27.06
N ASN A 221 -10.48 33.02 -27.56
CA ASN A 221 -9.04 33.17 -27.36
C ASN A 221 -8.65 34.64 -27.56
N ALA A 222 -7.37 35.00 -27.36
CA ALA A 222 -6.90 36.38 -27.52
C ALA A 222 -7.17 37.00 -28.90
N GLY A 223 -7.22 36.18 -29.97
CA GLY A 223 -7.43 36.64 -31.34
C GLY A 223 -8.89 36.91 -31.71
N SER A 224 -9.85 36.22 -31.07
CA SER A 224 -11.28 36.36 -31.33
C SER A 224 -12.13 35.74 -30.22
N GLN A 225 -13.17 36.46 -29.78
CA GLN A 225 -14.18 35.99 -28.82
C GLN A 225 -15.58 35.95 -29.46
N THR A 226 -15.71 35.20 -30.56
CA THR A 226 -17.01 35.05 -31.24
C THR A 226 -17.94 34.12 -30.46
N ALA A 227 -17.38 33.13 -29.77
CA ALA A 227 -18.07 32.44 -28.69
C ALA A 227 -17.98 33.28 -27.40
N SER A 228 -19.03 33.24 -26.57
CA SER A 228 -19.14 34.02 -25.34
C SER A 228 -19.09 33.11 -24.12
N GLN A 229 -18.40 33.55 -23.07
CA GLN A 229 -18.46 32.88 -21.77
C GLN A 229 -19.82 33.13 -21.11
N SER A 230 -20.55 32.07 -20.80
CA SER A 230 -21.82 32.13 -20.05
C SER A 230 -21.65 31.86 -18.56
N GLN A 231 -20.55 31.19 -18.18
CA GLN A 231 -20.14 30.97 -16.79
C GLN A 231 -18.61 30.96 -16.70
N ALA A 232 -18.06 31.64 -15.70
CA ALA A 232 -16.62 31.64 -15.45
C ALA A 232 -16.17 30.45 -14.60
N ALA A 233 -14.97 29.95 -14.88
CA ALA A 233 -14.30 29.01 -14.00
C ALA A 233 -13.88 29.76 -12.74
N GLN A 234 -14.15 29.17 -11.57
CA GLN A 234 -13.86 29.79 -10.28
C GLN A 234 -13.40 28.73 -9.30
N ASN A 235 -12.53 29.10 -8.36
CA ASN A 235 -12.19 28.28 -7.21
C ASN A 235 -13.24 28.46 -6.10
N ALA A 236 -13.39 27.44 -5.25
CA ALA A 236 -14.08 27.55 -3.99
C ALA A 236 -13.26 28.42 -3.03
N SER A 237 -13.93 29.28 -2.26
CA SER A 237 -13.33 30.11 -1.22
C SER A 237 -14.17 30.02 0.04
N PHE A 238 -13.55 29.66 1.15
CA PHE A 238 -14.21 29.47 2.43
C PHE A 238 -13.23 29.70 3.59
N THR A 239 -13.72 29.77 4.82
CA THR A 239 -12.88 29.83 6.01
C THR A 239 -13.13 28.64 6.92
N VAL A 240 -12.09 28.17 7.62
CA VAL A 240 -12.19 27.19 8.70
C VAL A 240 -11.55 27.79 9.95
N ASN A 241 -12.34 27.96 11.01
CA ASN A 241 -11.95 28.68 12.22
C ASN A 241 -11.34 30.08 11.94
N GLY A 242 -11.82 30.74 10.88
CA GLY A 242 -11.34 32.05 10.41
C GLY A 242 -10.15 32.00 9.44
N LEU A 243 -9.53 30.84 9.22
CA LEU A 243 -8.44 30.68 8.25
C LEU A 243 -9.01 30.60 6.84
N ALA A 244 -8.60 31.51 5.94
CA ALA A 244 -9.05 31.52 4.55
C ALA A 244 -8.40 30.39 3.73
N ILE A 245 -9.23 29.61 3.04
CA ILE A 245 -8.85 28.46 2.23
C ILE A 245 -9.46 28.61 0.83
N THR A 246 -8.68 28.24 -0.20
CA THR A 246 -9.10 28.21 -1.59
C THR A 246 -8.88 26.81 -2.17
N ARG A 247 -9.81 26.30 -2.97
CA ARG A 247 -9.75 24.96 -3.58
C ARG A 247 -10.33 24.94 -4.99
N SER A 248 -9.81 24.09 -5.87
CA SER A 248 -10.32 23.92 -7.25
C SER A 248 -11.68 23.21 -7.29
N ASN A 249 -12.01 22.45 -6.23
CA ASN A 249 -13.22 21.63 -6.13
C ASN A 249 -14.05 22.00 -4.88
N ASN A 250 -15.34 21.66 -4.93
CA ASN A 250 -16.28 21.74 -3.82
C ASN A 250 -16.21 20.52 -2.89
N LEU A 251 -15.57 19.42 -3.32
CA LEU A 251 -15.21 18.32 -2.44
C LEU A 251 -13.76 18.50 -1.98
N VAL A 252 -13.58 18.83 -0.70
CA VAL A 252 -12.30 19.30 -0.16
C VAL A 252 -11.83 18.39 0.97
N ALA A 253 -10.75 17.66 0.74
CA ALA A 253 -10.07 16.85 1.77
C ALA A 253 -8.92 17.62 2.44
N GLY A 254 -8.45 17.13 3.59
CA GLY A 254 -7.18 17.54 4.21
C GLY A 254 -7.18 18.85 4.99
N VAL A 255 -8.16 19.75 4.78
CA VAL A 255 -8.22 21.04 5.49
C VAL A 255 -8.43 20.88 6.99
N ILE A 256 -9.26 19.91 7.37
CA ILE A 256 -9.34 19.39 8.74
C ILE A 256 -8.80 17.95 8.65
N PRO A 257 -7.81 17.56 9.47
CA PRO A 257 -7.21 16.23 9.40
C PRO A 257 -8.26 15.11 9.47
N GLY A 258 -8.27 14.24 8.46
CA GLY A 258 -9.22 13.13 8.36
C GLY A 258 -10.64 13.51 7.95
N VAL A 259 -10.92 14.76 7.55
CA VAL A 259 -12.27 15.20 7.14
C VAL A 259 -12.27 15.63 5.68
N THR A 260 -13.32 15.25 4.97
CA THR A 260 -13.64 15.76 3.63
C THR A 260 -14.90 16.62 3.70
N LEU A 261 -14.77 17.91 3.38
CA LEU A 261 -15.87 18.86 3.28
C LEU A 261 -16.53 18.76 1.90
N ASN A 262 -17.84 18.92 1.85
CA ASN A 262 -18.63 19.00 0.63
C ASN A 262 -19.44 20.30 0.64
N LEU A 263 -18.96 21.27 -0.13
CA LEU A 263 -19.50 22.62 -0.24
C LEU A 263 -20.64 22.64 -1.26
N LYS A 264 -21.85 22.97 -0.82
CA LYS A 264 -23.07 22.89 -1.66
C LYS A 264 -23.69 24.26 -1.94
N ALA A 265 -23.51 25.22 -1.05
CA ALA A 265 -23.98 26.59 -1.20
C ALA A 265 -23.12 27.56 -0.37
N THR A 266 -23.16 28.85 -0.73
CA THR A 266 -22.59 29.92 0.08
C THR A 266 -23.38 30.10 1.39
N THR A 267 -22.73 30.58 2.44
CA THR A 267 -23.33 30.78 3.76
C THR A 267 -23.25 32.25 4.19
N ASP A 268 -24.34 32.77 4.78
CA ASP A 268 -24.40 34.15 5.28
C ASP A 268 -23.53 34.38 6.53
N GLY A 269 -23.06 33.29 7.15
CA GLY A 269 -22.19 33.29 8.31
C GLY A 269 -21.57 31.90 8.53
N PRO A 270 -20.79 31.73 9.62
CA PRO A 270 -20.14 30.46 9.91
C PRO A 270 -21.15 29.37 10.30
N VAL A 271 -20.96 28.17 9.74
CA VAL A 271 -21.68 26.93 10.05
C VAL A 271 -20.81 26.09 10.99
N ASN A 272 -21.40 25.60 12.08
CA ASN A 272 -20.70 24.67 12.97
C ASN A 272 -20.69 23.27 12.35
N LEU A 273 -19.51 22.65 12.28
CA LEU A 273 -19.32 21.23 12.02
C LEU A 273 -18.83 20.56 13.29
N GLU A 274 -19.61 19.62 13.80
CA GLU A 274 -19.27 18.83 14.98
C GLU A 274 -18.85 17.42 14.53
N ILE A 275 -17.65 17.02 14.90
CA ILE A 275 -17.10 15.68 14.64
C ILE A 275 -17.24 14.88 15.93
N GLU A 276 -17.92 13.74 15.84
CA GLU A 276 -18.12 12.83 16.97
C GLU A 276 -17.97 11.37 16.53
N LYS A 277 -17.87 10.44 17.48
CA LYS A 277 -17.77 9.01 17.17
C LYS A 277 -19.14 8.44 16.81
N ASP A 278 -19.19 7.64 15.76
CA ASP A 278 -20.41 7.00 15.27
C ASP A 278 -20.44 5.50 15.65
N PRO A 279 -21.32 5.06 16.56
CA PRO A 279 -21.47 3.65 16.89
C PRO A 279 -22.21 2.84 15.83
N GLY A 280 -22.82 3.46 14.82
CA GLY A 280 -23.77 2.83 13.90
C GLY A 280 -23.19 1.62 13.16
N GLU A 281 -22.05 1.81 12.48
CA GLU A 281 -21.39 0.69 11.77
C GLU A 281 -20.99 -0.43 12.73
N LEU A 282 -20.45 -0.08 13.90
CA LEU A 282 -20.06 -1.05 14.91
C LEU A 282 -21.25 -1.87 15.40
N MET A 283 -22.38 -1.23 15.71
CA MET A 283 -23.60 -1.90 16.14
C MET A 283 -24.11 -2.88 15.09
N ASP A 284 -23.98 -2.56 13.81
CA ASP A 284 -24.35 -3.46 12.72
C ASP A 284 -23.39 -4.66 12.61
N LYS A 285 -22.09 -4.46 12.86
CA LYS A 285 -21.13 -5.58 12.97
C LYS A 285 -21.41 -6.47 14.18
N VAL A 286 -21.77 -5.88 15.33
CA VAL A 286 -22.15 -6.63 16.54
C VAL A 286 -23.41 -7.45 16.29
N GLN A 287 -24.41 -6.88 15.60
CA GLN A 287 -25.60 -7.62 15.19
C GLN A 287 -25.24 -8.78 14.25
N GLY A 288 -24.39 -8.55 13.24
CA GLY A 288 -23.93 -9.61 12.33
C GLY A 288 -23.20 -10.75 13.06
N PHE A 289 -22.42 -10.44 14.10
CA PHE A 289 -21.84 -11.44 14.99
C PHE A 289 -22.90 -12.25 15.75
N VAL A 290 -23.89 -11.57 16.34
CA VAL A 290 -24.98 -12.21 17.08
C VAL A 290 -25.76 -13.16 16.16
N ASP A 291 -26.04 -12.72 14.94
CA ASP A 291 -26.74 -13.51 13.93
C ASP A 291 -25.91 -14.75 13.51
N ALA A 292 -24.61 -14.58 13.23
CA ALA A 292 -23.73 -15.68 12.85
C ALA A 292 -23.55 -16.71 13.98
N TYR A 293 -23.42 -16.26 15.24
CA TYR A 293 -23.39 -17.16 16.40
C TYR A 293 -24.71 -17.93 16.53
N ASN A 294 -25.84 -17.24 16.38
CA ASN A 294 -27.16 -17.86 16.48
C ASN A 294 -27.40 -18.89 15.36
N GLY A 295 -26.87 -18.64 14.17
CA GLY A 295 -26.82 -19.60 13.06
C GLY A 295 -26.04 -20.87 13.43
N LEU A 296 -24.82 -20.71 13.96
CA LEU A 296 -24.02 -21.84 14.43
C LEU A 296 -24.71 -22.63 15.55
N LYS A 297 -25.30 -21.92 16.52
CA LYS A 297 -26.05 -22.52 17.62
C LYS A 297 -27.24 -23.34 17.10
N SER A 298 -27.97 -22.80 16.12
CA SER A 298 -29.12 -23.47 15.52
C SER A 298 -28.72 -24.78 14.85
N ILE A 299 -27.69 -24.76 13.98
CA ILE A 299 -27.19 -25.98 13.30
C ILE A 299 -26.62 -26.97 14.30
N SER A 300 -25.86 -26.52 15.29
CA SER A 300 -25.33 -27.38 16.35
C SER A 300 -26.46 -28.08 17.12
N ASP A 301 -27.52 -27.35 17.48
CA ASP A 301 -28.67 -27.93 18.19
C ASP A 301 -29.42 -28.91 17.30
N GLN A 302 -29.70 -28.55 16.04
CA GLN A 302 -30.39 -29.41 15.08
C GLN A 302 -29.64 -30.72 14.84
N LEU A 303 -28.31 -30.67 14.70
CA LEU A 303 -27.51 -31.86 14.41
C LEU A 303 -27.22 -32.71 15.65
N SER A 304 -27.35 -32.16 16.87
CA SER A 304 -27.05 -32.87 18.12
C SER A 304 -28.28 -33.23 18.97
N ALA A 305 -29.46 -32.70 18.64
CA ALA A 305 -30.70 -32.90 19.38
C ALA A 305 -31.09 -34.37 19.50
N PHE A 306 -31.72 -34.70 20.64
CA PHE A 306 -32.37 -35.98 20.87
C PHE A 306 -33.87 -35.75 20.92
N ASP A 307 -34.62 -36.41 20.04
CA ASP A 307 -36.08 -36.36 20.03
C ASP A 307 -36.63 -37.58 20.80
N PRO A 308 -37.13 -37.39 22.04
CA PRO A 308 -37.67 -38.48 22.86
C PRO A 308 -38.99 -39.04 22.33
N ASP A 309 -39.71 -38.31 21.47
CA ASP A 309 -41.04 -38.66 20.96
C ASP A 309 -40.98 -39.36 19.59
N SER A 310 -39.79 -39.43 18.99
CA SER A 310 -39.55 -40.15 17.73
C SER A 310 -39.34 -41.66 17.97
N GLY A 311 -40.17 -42.49 17.34
CA GLY A 311 -40.08 -43.95 17.40
C GLY A 311 -40.39 -44.54 18.79
N THR A 312 -39.97 -45.79 19.03
CA THR A 312 -40.30 -46.54 20.27
C THR A 312 -39.26 -46.36 21.39
N SER A 313 -38.18 -45.62 21.16
CA SER A 313 -37.06 -45.45 22.10
C SER A 313 -36.39 -44.08 22.06
N GLY A 314 -36.97 -43.11 21.36
CA GLY A 314 -36.34 -41.83 21.02
C GLY A 314 -35.25 -41.99 19.95
N GLN A 315 -35.05 -40.96 19.12
CA GLN A 315 -34.05 -40.93 18.05
C GLN A 315 -33.11 -39.75 18.25
N GLY A 316 -31.81 -40.03 18.24
CA GLY A 316 -30.77 -39.00 18.18
C GLY A 316 -30.62 -38.49 16.75
N SER A 317 -30.32 -37.20 16.62
CA SER A 317 -29.86 -36.60 15.37
C SER A 317 -28.49 -37.14 14.98
N LEU A 318 -28.06 -36.83 13.76
CA LEU A 318 -26.87 -37.42 13.13
C LEU A 318 -25.58 -37.28 13.95
N LEU A 319 -25.41 -36.17 14.68
CA LEU A 319 -24.25 -35.85 15.51
C LEU A 319 -24.56 -35.93 17.01
N THR A 320 -25.66 -36.57 17.42
CA THR A 320 -25.94 -36.79 18.84
C THR A 320 -24.79 -37.55 19.50
N GLY A 321 -24.21 -36.94 20.53
CA GLY A 321 -23.09 -37.52 21.26
C GLY A 321 -21.70 -37.14 20.73
N ASP A 322 -21.59 -36.51 19.55
CA ASP A 322 -20.30 -36.21 18.92
C ASP A 322 -19.43 -35.30 19.81
N THR A 323 -18.17 -35.72 20.01
CA THR A 323 -17.24 -35.06 20.92
C THR A 323 -16.61 -33.81 20.33
N ALA A 324 -16.41 -33.78 19.01
CA ALA A 324 -15.80 -32.64 18.33
C ALA A 324 -16.75 -31.44 18.36
N LEU A 325 -18.03 -31.65 18.01
CA LEU A 325 -19.06 -30.61 18.08
C LEU A 325 -19.24 -30.06 19.50
N ARG A 326 -19.29 -30.94 20.52
CA ARG A 326 -19.42 -30.52 21.93
C ARG A 326 -18.21 -29.74 22.42
N ARG A 327 -17.00 -30.17 22.05
CA ARG A 327 -15.75 -29.48 22.42
C ARG A 327 -15.70 -28.09 21.79
N MET A 328 -15.97 -27.99 20.50
CA MET A 328 -16.05 -26.74 19.76
C MET A 328 -17.02 -25.76 20.44
N MET A 329 -18.27 -26.17 20.69
CA MET A 329 -19.26 -25.30 21.33
C MET A 329 -18.89 -24.90 22.76
N THR A 330 -18.21 -25.77 23.50
CA THR A 330 -17.73 -25.47 24.86
C THR A 330 -16.62 -24.44 24.84
N GLU A 331 -15.65 -24.59 23.94
CA GLU A 331 -14.54 -23.65 23.76
C GLU A 331 -15.05 -22.28 23.29
N ILE A 332 -15.95 -22.23 22.27
CA ILE A 332 -16.61 -20.99 21.82
C ILE A 332 -17.33 -20.31 22.99
N ASN A 333 -18.18 -21.03 23.72
CA ASN A 333 -18.93 -20.45 24.84
C ASN A 333 -18.01 -20.00 25.99
N SER A 334 -16.88 -20.67 26.20
CA SER A 334 -15.89 -20.26 27.20
C SER A 334 -15.19 -18.96 26.82
N THR A 335 -14.85 -18.79 25.54
CA THR A 335 -14.22 -17.57 25.02
C THR A 335 -15.19 -16.38 25.08
N LEU A 336 -16.48 -16.58 24.76
CA LEU A 336 -17.50 -15.51 24.85
C LEU A 336 -17.77 -15.04 26.28
N ARG A 337 -17.67 -15.94 27.27
CA ARG A 337 -17.92 -15.62 28.69
C ARG A 337 -16.68 -15.11 29.41
N GLN A 338 -15.54 -15.02 28.71
CA GLN A 338 -14.31 -14.59 29.33
C GLN A 338 -14.38 -13.10 29.69
N VAL A 339 -14.32 -12.81 30.99
CA VAL A 339 -14.27 -11.46 31.53
C VAL A 339 -12.87 -10.88 31.33
N THR A 340 -12.77 -9.65 30.82
CA THR A 340 -11.53 -8.86 30.81
C THR A 340 -11.46 -8.07 32.11
N SER A 341 -10.29 -7.96 32.74
CA SER A 341 -10.14 -7.21 33.99
C SER A 341 -9.44 -5.88 33.76
N GLY A 342 -9.97 -4.79 34.31
CA GLY A 342 -9.27 -3.50 34.37
C GLY A 342 -9.86 -2.38 33.50
N ALA A 343 -11.00 -2.61 32.85
CA ALA A 343 -11.71 -1.61 32.04
C ALA A 343 -13.04 -1.18 32.70
N THR A 344 -13.62 -0.07 32.21
CA THR A 344 -14.95 0.44 32.61
C THR A 344 -16.03 -0.62 32.41
N PHE A 345 -15.94 -1.38 31.33
CA PHE A 345 -16.78 -2.54 31.03
C PHE A 345 -15.92 -3.81 30.98
N ASN A 346 -16.36 -4.87 31.65
CA ASN A 346 -15.57 -6.11 31.80
C ASN A 346 -16.19 -7.31 31.05
N SER A 347 -17.39 -7.17 30.50
CA SER A 347 -18.07 -8.24 29.74
C SER A 347 -19.00 -7.71 28.65
N LEU A 348 -19.23 -8.54 27.61
CA LEU A 348 -20.17 -8.22 26.52
C LEU A 348 -21.61 -7.99 27.02
N ALA A 349 -21.97 -8.59 28.15
CA ALA A 349 -23.29 -8.42 28.76
C ALA A 349 -23.52 -7.01 29.31
N GLU A 350 -22.47 -6.32 29.76
CA GLU A 350 -22.55 -4.94 30.27
C GLU A 350 -22.80 -3.92 29.15
N VAL A 351 -22.50 -4.28 27.90
CA VAL A 351 -22.72 -3.46 26.71
C VAL A 351 -23.91 -3.95 25.86
N GLY A 352 -24.80 -4.78 26.43
CA GLY A 352 -26.05 -5.17 25.78
C GLY A 352 -26.01 -6.45 24.94
N VAL A 353 -24.91 -7.21 24.93
CA VAL A 353 -24.86 -8.55 24.28
C VAL A 353 -25.03 -9.63 25.34
N THR A 354 -26.22 -10.23 25.43
CA THR A 354 -26.56 -11.20 26.49
C THR A 354 -26.96 -12.56 25.92
N SER A 355 -26.93 -13.61 26.74
CA SER A 355 -27.45 -14.93 26.36
C SER A 355 -28.83 -15.16 26.95
N ASP A 356 -29.80 -15.56 26.13
CA ASP A 356 -31.15 -15.87 26.59
C ASP A 356 -31.25 -17.32 27.07
N GLN A 357 -31.31 -17.52 28.39
CA GLN A 357 -31.46 -18.84 29.02
C GLN A 357 -32.80 -19.54 28.70
N PHE A 358 -33.82 -18.80 28.26
CA PHE A 358 -35.13 -19.35 27.91
C PHE A 358 -35.27 -19.66 26.42
N ASN A 359 -34.36 -19.16 25.59
CA ASN A 359 -34.34 -19.39 24.15
C ASN A 359 -33.03 -20.10 23.72
N ASN A 360 -32.84 -21.33 24.21
CA ASN A 360 -31.72 -22.21 23.87
C ASN A 360 -30.32 -21.61 24.05
N TYR A 361 -30.14 -20.61 24.92
CA TYR A 361 -28.89 -19.87 25.11
C TYR A 361 -28.40 -19.13 23.85
N GLN A 362 -29.31 -18.73 22.96
CA GLN A 362 -29.01 -17.83 21.85
C GLN A 362 -28.59 -16.44 22.36
N LEU A 363 -27.78 -15.72 21.57
CA LEU A 363 -27.39 -14.35 21.89
C LEU A 363 -28.48 -13.37 21.48
N THR A 364 -28.64 -12.31 22.27
CA THR A 364 -29.48 -11.15 22.01
C THR A 364 -28.63 -9.88 22.08
N PHE A 365 -29.01 -8.87 21.28
CA PHE A 365 -28.34 -7.59 21.23
C PHE A 365 -29.30 -6.44 21.54
N ASP A 366 -29.03 -5.72 22.62
CA ASP A 366 -29.71 -4.49 22.98
C ASP A 366 -28.94 -3.29 22.43
N ARG A 367 -29.43 -2.75 21.31
CA ARG A 367 -28.83 -1.60 20.62
C ARG A 367 -28.81 -0.33 21.47
N GLU A 368 -29.86 -0.07 22.25
CA GLU A 368 -29.95 1.15 23.06
C GLU A 368 -28.97 1.09 24.25
N ALA A 369 -28.86 -0.08 24.89
CA ALA A 369 -27.87 -0.30 25.93
C ALA A 369 -26.43 -0.18 25.39
N PHE A 370 -26.17 -0.70 24.20
CA PHE A 370 -24.87 -0.59 23.55
C PHE A 370 -24.50 0.86 23.22
N GLU A 371 -25.41 1.61 22.60
CA GLU A 371 -25.21 3.03 22.27
C GLU A 371 -24.96 3.87 23.53
N THR A 372 -25.71 3.60 24.61
CA THR A 372 -25.49 4.25 25.91
C THR A 372 -24.09 3.96 26.46
N ALA A 373 -23.64 2.69 26.40
CA ALA A 373 -22.31 2.31 26.87
C ALA A 373 -21.19 2.92 26.00
N PHE A 374 -21.38 2.93 24.68
CA PHE A 374 -20.43 3.49 23.73
C PHE A 374 -20.27 5.01 23.92
N ASN A 375 -21.37 5.74 24.08
CA ASN A 375 -21.33 7.19 24.32
C ASN A 375 -20.70 7.54 25.68
N ALA A 376 -20.73 6.63 26.65
CA ALA A 376 -20.07 6.83 27.94
C ALA A 376 -18.55 6.64 27.86
N ASP A 377 -18.10 5.60 27.15
CA ASP A 377 -16.67 5.28 26.99
C ASP A 377 -16.44 4.42 25.72
N PRO A 378 -16.22 5.04 24.55
CA PRO A 378 -16.05 4.31 23.28
C PRO A 378 -14.84 3.36 23.30
N GLN A 379 -13.76 3.75 23.99
CA GLN A 379 -12.54 2.96 24.08
C GLN A 379 -12.75 1.70 24.92
N ALA A 380 -13.45 1.83 26.07
CA ALA A 380 -13.78 0.67 26.88
C ALA A 380 -14.69 -0.32 26.14
N VAL A 381 -15.71 0.16 25.41
CA VAL A 381 -16.55 -0.73 24.59
C VAL A 381 -15.73 -1.40 23.50
N THR A 382 -14.85 -0.66 22.82
CA THR A 382 -13.97 -1.20 21.76
C THR A 382 -13.06 -2.31 22.28
N SER A 383 -12.48 -2.14 23.48
CA SER A 383 -11.59 -3.13 24.10
C SER A 383 -12.23 -4.50 24.38
N LEU A 384 -13.56 -4.54 24.49
CA LEU A 384 -14.30 -5.79 24.65
C LEU A 384 -14.33 -6.63 23.38
N PHE A 385 -14.31 -6.00 22.21
CA PHE A 385 -14.43 -6.68 20.91
C PHE A 385 -13.09 -6.77 20.19
N ALA A 386 -12.43 -5.63 19.95
CA ALA A 386 -11.21 -5.55 19.14
C ALA A 386 -9.94 -5.63 19.97
N ALA A 387 -8.81 -5.85 19.30
CA ALA A 387 -7.52 -5.67 19.91
C ALA A 387 -7.23 -4.17 20.12
N THR A 388 -6.98 -3.76 21.37
CA THR A 388 -6.80 -2.35 21.74
C THR A 388 -5.54 -2.17 22.58
N GLY A 389 -4.85 -1.06 22.37
CA GLY A 389 -3.87 -0.55 23.31
C GLY A 389 -4.46 0.60 24.11
N THR A 390 -4.31 0.58 25.43
CA THR A 390 -4.54 1.74 26.28
C THR A 390 -3.21 2.38 26.64
N VAL A 391 -3.14 3.70 26.50
CA VAL A 391 -1.96 4.48 26.88
C VAL A 391 -2.42 5.49 27.94
N PRO A 392 -1.77 5.57 29.12
CA PRO A 392 -2.14 6.54 30.16
C PRO A 392 -1.97 8.00 29.73
N ASP A 393 -1.12 8.24 28.73
CA ASP A 393 -0.80 9.55 28.21
C ASP A 393 -1.87 10.04 27.23
N THR A 394 -2.50 11.18 27.56
CA THR A 394 -3.57 11.78 26.75
C THR A 394 -3.09 12.45 25.47
N GLN A 395 -1.77 12.52 25.23
CA GLN A 395 -1.16 13.00 23.99
C GLN A 395 -0.67 11.85 23.12
N VAL A 396 -0.97 10.60 23.47
CA VAL A 396 -0.60 9.41 22.69
C VAL A 396 -1.85 8.61 22.35
N ASP A 397 -2.15 8.50 21.06
CA ASP A 397 -3.27 7.69 20.58
C ASP A 397 -2.76 6.33 20.11
N PHE A 398 -3.43 5.26 20.54
CA PHE A 398 -3.23 3.94 19.96
C PHE A 398 -3.94 3.83 18.61
N LEU A 399 -3.20 3.49 17.55
CA LEU A 399 -3.73 3.39 16.19
C LEU A 399 -3.92 1.95 15.72
N GLY A 400 -3.29 0.98 16.37
CA GLY A 400 -3.43 -0.42 16.00
C GLY A 400 -2.24 -1.28 16.38
N ALA A 401 -2.38 -2.56 16.06
CA ALA A 401 -1.38 -3.59 16.31
C ALA A 401 -1.25 -4.49 15.08
N GLY A 402 -0.07 -5.08 14.90
CA GLY A 402 0.18 -6.09 13.88
C GLY A 402 -0.39 -7.45 14.30
N ARG A 403 -0.51 -8.38 13.34
CA ARG A 403 -0.99 -9.75 13.60
C ARG A 403 -0.10 -10.52 14.59
N ASN A 404 1.17 -10.14 14.67
CA ASN A 404 2.18 -10.78 15.51
C ASN A 404 2.29 -10.12 16.90
N THR A 405 1.62 -8.99 17.13
CA THR A 405 1.65 -8.32 18.42
C THR A 405 0.99 -9.20 19.47
N GLN A 406 1.70 -9.44 20.57
CA GLN A 406 1.22 -10.26 21.68
C GLN A 406 0.57 -9.38 22.74
N PRO A 407 -0.45 -9.83 23.49
CA PRO A 407 -0.97 -9.09 24.64
C PRO A 407 0.11 -8.87 25.69
N GLY A 408 0.20 -7.65 26.23
CA GLY A 408 1.22 -7.28 27.21
C GLY A 408 1.29 -5.78 27.47
N SER A 409 2.12 -5.40 28.42
CA SER A 409 2.42 -4.00 28.76
C SER A 409 3.80 -3.64 28.23
N TYR A 410 3.88 -2.61 27.39
CA TYR A 410 5.10 -2.21 26.71
C TYR A 410 5.50 -0.79 27.09
N ALA A 411 6.70 -0.60 27.64
CA ALA A 411 7.19 0.73 27.96
C ALA A 411 7.30 1.60 26.70
N LEU A 412 6.87 2.85 26.80
CA LEU A 412 6.95 3.85 25.75
C LEU A 412 7.86 4.99 26.18
N GLU A 413 8.89 5.26 25.39
CA GLU A 413 9.77 6.40 25.59
C GLU A 413 9.84 7.21 24.30
N ILE A 414 9.62 8.54 24.40
CA ILE A 414 9.73 9.45 23.27
C ILE A 414 11.01 10.26 23.43
N THR A 415 11.97 10.05 22.54
CA THR A 415 13.26 10.75 22.56
C THR A 415 13.21 12.05 21.74
N GLN A 416 12.29 12.15 20.79
CA GLN A 416 12.08 13.34 19.96
C GLN A 416 10.61 13.47 19.57
N LEU A 417 10.06 14.68 19.66
CA LEU A 417 8.71 14.97 19.17
C LEU A 417 8.74 15.34 17.70
N ALA A 418 7.67 15.00 17.00
CA ALA A 418 7.51 15.45 15.64
C ALA A 418 7.32 16.97 15.59
N THR A 419 7.93 17.63 14.59
CA THR A 419 7.73 19.05 14.34
C THR A 419 7.27 19.30 12.91
N ILE A 420 6.69 20.48 12.68
CA ILE A 420 6.33 20.98 11.36
C ILE A 420 7.49 21.79 10.78
N GLY A 421 7.52 21.88 9.45
CA GLY A 421 8.38 22.81 8.74
C GLY A 421 7.98 24.25 9.04
N ARG A 422 8.97 25.10 9.33
CA ARG A 422 8.78 26.52 9.62
C ARG A 422 9.78 27.35 8.84
N TYR A 423 9.36 28.53 8.42
CA TYR A 423 10.27 29.53 7.87
C TYR A 423 10.14 30.85 8.63
N GLN A 424 11.26 31.47 8.96
CA GLN A 424 11.36 32.75 9.64
C GLN A 424 12.08 33.75 8.72
N GLY A 425 11.34 34.75 8.24
CA GLY A 425 11.93 35.86 7.50
C GLY A 425 12.85 36.72 8.36
N ILE A 426 13.61 37.60 7.72
CA ILE A 426 14.41 38.60 8.43
C ILE A 426 13.58 39.82 8.78
N SER A 427 14.00 40.50 9.85
CA SER A 427 13.41 41.79 10.23
C SER A 427 13.70 42.84 9.15
N VAL A 428 12.65 43.42 8.57
CA VAL A 428 12.77 44.50 7.58
C VAL A 428 11.99 45.74 8.01
N PRO A 429 12.59 46.94 7.99
CA PRO A 429 11.90 48.18 8.38
C PRO A 429 10.65 48.48 7.55
N ALA A 430 10.60 48.02 6.30
CA ALA A 430 9.45 48.21 5.39
C ALA A 430 8.16 47.66 6.00
N LEU A 431 8.20 46.45 6.59
CA LEU A 431 7.05 45.81 7.20
C LEU A 431 6.56 46.53 8.48
N ALA A 432 7.44 47.24 9.17
CA ALA A 432 7.09 48.03 10.37
C ALA A 432 6.53 49.42 10.04
N SER A 433 6.75 49.93 8.83
CA SER A 433 6.50 51.34 8.47
C SER A 433 5.06 51.64 8.02
N GLY A 434 4.27 50.61 7.65
CA GLY A 434 2.97 50.74 7.02
C GLY A 434 3.05 51.27 5.58
N ASN A 435 2.02 51.03 4.75
CA ASN A 435 2.01 51.33 3.30
C ASN A 435 3.13 50.63 2.51
N ILE A 436 3.14 49.29 2.57
CA ILE A 436 4.11 48.46 1.85
C ILE A 436 3.75 48.45 0.36
N VAL A 437 4.69 48.77 -0.52
CA VAL A 437 4.49 48.82 -1.97
C VAL A 437 4.97 47.54 -2.61
N ILE A 438 4.06 46.83 -3.28
CA ILE A 438 4.33 45.68 -4.12
C ILE A 438 4.26 46.11 -5.59
N ASP A 439 5.33 45.89 -6.34
CA ASP A 439 5.47 46.25 -7.76
C ASP A 439 6.22 45.16 -8.52
N ALA A 440 6.43 45.36 -9.82
CA ALA A 440 7.07 44.40 -10.71
C ALA A 440 8.51 44.00 -10.30
N ASP A 441 9.19 44.76 -9.43
CA ASP A 441 10.54 44.43 -8.98
C ASP A 441 10.54 43.46 -7.78
N ASN A 442 9.45 43.44 -7.00
CA ASN A 442 9.39 42.76 -5.70
C ASN A 442 8.17 41.83 -5.49
N ASN A 443 7.34 41.65 -6.52
CA ASN A 443 6.12 40.84 -6.45
C ASN A 443 6.31 39.35 -6.70
N ALA A 444 7.48 38.90 -7.16
CA ALA A 444 7.71 37.51 -7.57
C ALA A 444 8.85 36.84 -6.78
N PHE A 445 8.65 35.56 -6.44
CA PHE A 445 9.62 34.69 -5.80
C PHE A 445 9.21 33.22 -5.94
N THR A 446 10.15 32.30 -5.76
CA THR A 446 9.92 30.85 -5.82
C THR A 446 10.25 30.21 -4.47
N LEU A 447 9.43 29.27 -4.02
CA LEU A 447 9.69 28.50 -2.80
C LEU A 447 9.42 27.01 -2.99
N VAL A 448 10.09 26.19 -2.19
CA VAL A 448 9.81 24.77 -2.03
C VAL A 448 8.97 24.56 -0.78
N PHE A 449 7.77 24.02 -0.97
CA PHE A 449 6.80 23.70 0.08
C PHE A 449 6.49 22.20 0.06
N ASN A 450 6.85 21.50 1.14
CA ASN A 450 6.66 20.05 1.34
C ASN A 450 7.10 19.17 0.14
N GLY A 451 8.12 19.62 -0.61
CA GLY A 451 8.68 18.93 -1.77
C GLY A 451 8.28 19.52 -3.13
N ASN A 452 7.26 20.36 -3.18
CA ASN A 452 6.82 21.03 -4.42
C ASN A 452 7.51 22.39 -4.55
N GLU A 453 8.12 22.66 -5.70
CA GLU A 453 8.64 23.99 -6.04
C GLU A 453 7.54 24.81 -6.68
N ILE A 454 7.24 25.98 -6.11
CA ILE A 454 6.08 26.80 -6.47
C ILE A 454 6.49 28.25 -6.70
N ASP A 455 6.07 28.78 -7.84
CA ASP A 455 6.23 30.19 -8.19
C ASP A 455 5.08 31.01 -7.61
N ILE A 456 5.42 32.10 -6.91
CA ILE A 456 4.46 33.00 -6.31
C ILE A 456 4.57 34.38 -6.93
N SER A 457 3.41 34.93 -7.31
CA SER A 457 3.27 36.31 -7.77
C SER A 457 2.20 37.03 -6.94
N LEU A 458 2.63 38.03 -6.19
CA LEU A 458 1.77 38.91 -5.39
C LEU A 458 1.09 39.96 -6.27
N THR A 459 -0.09 40.38 -5.86
CA THR A 459 -0.82 41.44 -6.56
C THR A 459 -0.10 42.78 -6.35
N GLU A 460 0.24 43.48 -7.45
CA GLU A 460 0.86 44.81 -7.37
C GLU A 460 -0.10 45.82 -6.73
N GLY A 461 0.41 46.64 -5.80
CA GLY A 461 -0.41 47.59 -5.05
C GLY A 461 0.28 48.14 -3.80
N THR A 462 -0.45 48.93 -3.03
CA THR A 462 -0.01 49.39 -1.71
C THR A 462 -0.88 48.77 -0.63
N TYR A 463 -0.24 48.01 0.26
CA TYR A 463 -0.87 47.34 1.41
C TYR A 463 -0.73 48.22 2.65
N ALA A 464 -1.83 48.48 3.35
CA ALA A 464 -1.81 49.43 4.47
C ALA A 464 -1.01 48.88 5.65
N THR A 465 -1.09 47.56 5.89
CA THR A 465 -0.36 46.87 6.96
C THR A 465 0.31 45.58 6.49
N ALA A 466 1.29 45.09 7.26
CA ALA A 466 1.95 43.83 6.96
C ALA A 466 1.03 42.62 7.18
N GLU A 467 0.01 42.74 8.03
CA GLU A 467 -1.01 41.70 8.20
C GLU A 467 -1.87 41.53 6.95
N GLU A 468 -2.24 42.62 6.26
CA GLU A 468 -2.93 42.53 4.96
C GLU A 468 -2.06 41.82 3.92
N LEU A 469 -0.75 42.09 3.93
CA LEU A 469 0.20 41.44 3.04
C LEU A 469 0.46 39.97 3.41
N ALA A 470 0.44 39.60 4.71
CA ALA A 470 0.51 38.21 5.14
C ALA A 470 -0.69 37.40 4.63
N VAL A 471 -1.89 37.99 4.65
CA VAL A 471 -3.10 37.37 4.09
C VAL A 471 -2.97 37.17 2.59
N GLU A 472 -2.43 38.16 1.87
CA GLU A 472 -2.13 38.02 0.43
C GLU A 472 -1.12 36.89 0.18
N LEU A 473 0.02 36.89 0.88
CA LEU A 473 1.05 35.86 0.78
C LEU A 473 0.46 34.46 1.00
N GLN A 474 -0.28 34.27 2.09
CA GLN A 474 -0.95 33.01 2.39
C GLN A 474 -1.92 32.61 1.29
N SER A 475 -2.72 33.56 0.80
CA SER A 475 -3.70 33.30 -0.25
C SER A 475 -3.01 32.84 -1.54
N LYS A 476 -1.94 33.51 -1.96
CA LYS A 476 -1.21 33.15 -3.19
C LYS A 476 -0.54 31.78 -3.08
N ILE A 477 0.05 31.47 -1.93
CA ILE A 477 0.66 30.15 -1.69
C ILE A 477 -0.40 29.04 -1.70
N ASN A 478 -1.48 29.20 -0.95
CA ASN A 478 -2.50 28.14 -0.80
C ASN A 478 -3.45 28.01 -2.01
N SER A 479 -3.40 28.97 -2.95
CA SER A 479 -4.16 28.92 -4.22
C SER A 479 -3.29 28.62 -5.44
N ASN A 480 -1.99 28.43 -5.25
CA ASN A 480 -1.08 27.99 -6.31
C ASN A 480 -1.49 26.60 -6.82
N ALA A 481 -1.43 26.39 -8.13
CA ALA A 481 -1.88 25.17 -8.80
C ALA A 481 -1.22 23.88 -8.26
N ASP A 482 0.05 23.96 -7.86
CA ASP A 482 0.82 22.82 -7.34
C ASP A 482 0.48 22.47 -5.88
N VAL A 483 -0.26 23.34 -5.18
CA VAL A 483 -0.63 23.18 -3.76
C VAL A 483 -2.12 23.02 -3.57
N ILE A 484 -2.94 23.68 -4.41
CA ILE A 484 -4.38 23.85 -4.19
C ILE A 484 -5.15 22.54 -4.08
N ASP A 485 -4.67 21.47 -4.72
CA ASP A 485 -5.30 20.14 -4.69
C ASP A 485 -4.66 19.18 -3.69
N SER A 486 -3.60 19.63 -2.99
CA SER A 486 -2.96 18.86 -1.92
C SER A 486 -3.67 19.04 -0.57
N GLU A 487 -3.36 18.15 0.38
CA GLU A 487 -3.73 18.30 1.80
C GLU A 487 -2.83 19.32 2.52
N ASP A 488 -1.77 19.79 1.86
CA ASP A 488 -0.81 20.73 2.43
C ASP A 488 -1.37 22.15 2.44
N THR A 489 -1.14 22.87 3.54
CA THR A 489 -1.52 24.27 3.70
C THR A 489 -0.43 25.05 4.42
N MET A 490 -0.14 26.24 3.92
CA MET A 490 0.74 27.21 4.54
C MET A 490 -0.06 28.14 5.46
N THR A 491 0.43 28.38 6.66
CA THR A 491 0.02 29.52 7.49
C THR A 491 1.09 30.60 7.42
N VAL A 492 0.70 31.84 7.13
CA VAL A 492 1.61 33.01 7.12
C VAL A 492 1.18 33.99 8.20
N VAL A 493 2.08 34.30 9.12
CA VAL A 493 1.85 35.23 10.23
C VAL A 493 2.85 36.36 10.15
N PHE A 494 2.40 37.60 10.38
CA PHE A 494 3.30 38.72 10.62
C PHE A 494 3.61 38.83 12.11
N ASN A 495 4.88 38.75 12.47
CA ASN A 495 5.37 38.99 13.83
C ASN A 495 5.66 40.49 13.96
N SER A 496 4.77 41.21 14.64
CA SER A 496 4.86 42.67 14.81
C SER A 496 6.02 43.12 15.69
N ASP A 497 6.48 42.28 16.62
CA ASP A 497 7.57 42.61 17.55
C ASP A 497 8.92 42.61 16.84
N GLU A 498 9.09 41.72 15.86
CA GLU A 498 10.35 41.54 15.12
C GLU A 498 10.25 42.01 13.66
N ALA A 499 9.09 42.52 13.23
CA ALA A 499 8.82 43.03 11.88
C ALA A 499 9.24 42.06 10.76
N ARG A 500 8.78 40.81 10.85
CA ARG A 500 9.07 39.74 9.88
C ARG A 500 7.85 38.85 9.63
N PHE A 501 7.87 38.11 8.51
CA PHE A 501 6.92 37.03 8.27
C PHE A 501 7.41 35.70 8.87
N GLU A 502 6.48 34.93 9.41
CA GLU A 502 6.69 33.56 9.87
C GLU A 502 5.73 32.64 9.13
N LEU A 503 6.28 31.64 8.48
CA LEU A 503 5.57 30.67 7.67
C LEU A 503 5.60 29.31 8.39
N SER A 504 4.52 28.55 8.33
CA SER A 504 4.41 27.25 8.98
C SER A 504 3.56 26.28 8.16
N SER A 505 4.05 25.05 8.04
CA SER A 505 3.37 23.96 7.34
C SER A 505 2.37 23.28 8.28
N ASN A 506 1.27 22.75 7.76
CA ASN A 506 0.39 21.86 8.53
C ASN A 506 0.90 20.41 8.60
N ARG A 507 1.92 20.04 7.81
CA ARG A 507 2.50 18.70 7.77
C ARG A 507 3.56 18.53 8.86
N TYR A 508 3.59 17.38 9.51
CA TYR A 508 4.64 17.00 10.47
C TYR A 508 5.68 16.10 9.81
N GLY A 509 6.90 16.13 10.33
CA GLY A 509 7.94 15.19 9.93
C GLY A 509 8.97 15.74 8.97
N ASN A 510 9.91 14.89 8.58
CA ASN A 510 11.06 15.24 7.73
C ASN A 510 10.66 15.72 6.33
N GLU A 511 9.47 15.38 5.86
CA GLU A 511 8.90 15.84 4.58
C GLU A 511 8.36 17.28 4.66
N SER A 512 8.16 17.81 5.88
CA SER A 512 7.64 19.15 6.08
C SER A 512 8.74 20.20 5.93
N VAL A 513 8.73 20.93 4.82
CA VAL A 513 9.80 21.85 4.41
C VAL A 513 9.20 23.13 3.87
N ILE A 514 9.79 24.27 4.24
CA ILE A 514 9.49 25.58 3.67
C ILE A 514 10.82 26.29 3.42
N ARG A 515 11.18 26.52 2.16
CA ARG A 515 12.39 27.28 1.81
C ARG A 515 12.19 28.06 0.53
N PHE A 516 12.83 29.22 0.39
CA PHE A 516 12.78 29.98 -0.86
C PHE A 516 13.94 29.55 -1.77
N SER A 517 13.64 29.25 -3.05
CA SER A 517 14.63 28.87 -4.08
C SER A 517 14.99 30.01 -5.03
N ASP A 518 14.10 31.01 -5.19
CA ASP A 518 14.40 32.26 -5.89
C ASP A 518 13.77 33.46 -5.18
N VAL A 519 14.54 34.53 -4.94
CA VAL A 519 14.06 35.78 -4.33
C VAL A 519 14.88 36.95 -4.88
N SER A 520 14.21 37.92 -5.50
CA SER A 520 14.89 39.13 -5.98
C SER A 520 15.42 39.98 -4.81
N SER A 521 16.47 40.77 -5.04
CA SER A 521 16.99 41.69 -4.00
C SER A 521 15.95 42.69 -3.51
N ALA A 522 15.02 43.09 -4.39
CA ALA A 522 13.94 44.00 -4.04
C ALA A 522 12.87 43.28 -3.19
N ALA A 523 12.44 42.08 -3.59
CA ALA A 523 11.55 41.21 -2.80
C ALA A 523 12.13 40.93 -1.41
N ALA A 524 13.42 40.58 -1.33
CA ALA A 524 14.11 40.36 -0.07
C ALA A 524 14.08 41.58 0.86
N SER A 525 14.35 42.78 0.30
CA SER A 525 14.38 44.02 1.09
C SER A 525 12.99 44.51 1.55
N THR A 526 11.94 44.19 0.79
CA THR A 526 10.56 44.59 1.09
C THR A 526 9.87 43.60 2.02
N LEU A 527 10.03 42.30 1.75
CA LEU A 527 9.30 41.20 2.39
C LEU A 527 10.09 40.52 3.51
N GLY A 528 11.40 40.77 3.62
CA GLY A 528 12.26 40.06 4.56
C GLY A 528 12.43 38.59 4.21
N LEU A 529 12.26 38.24 2.93
CA LEU A 529 12.50 36.90 2.41
C LEU A 529 13.98 36.76 2.07
N VAL A 530 14.57 35.66 2.49
CA VAL A 530 15.95 35.29 2.22
C VAL A 530 15.95 33.90 1.61
N LEU A 531 16.75 33.75 0.56
CA LEU A 531 17.09 32.44 0.02
C LEU A 531 17.68 31.58 1.12
N ASP A 532 17.24 30.33 1.18
CA ASP A 532 17.86 29.37 2.06
C ASP A 532 19.26 29.10 1.50
N SER A 533 20.30 29.64 2.13
CA SER A 533 21.68 29.25 1.83
C SER A 533 21.97 27.87 2.45
N ARG A 534 21.19 26.86 2.06
CA ARG A 534 21.38 25.45 2.38
C ARG A 534 21.38 24.67 1.07
N GLY A 535 22.53 24.11 0.78
CA GLY A 535 23.10 23.93 -0.55
C GLY A 535 24.59 24.26 -0.44
N PRO A 536 25.43 23.91 -1.42
CA PRO A 536 26.86 23.89 -1.17
C PRO A 536 27.38 25.22 -0.63
N PHE A 537 28.17 25.18 0.45
CA PHE A 537 28.86 26.39 0.89
C PHE A 537 29.84 26.80 -0.20
N GLU A 538 29.54 27.91 -0.86
CA GLU A 538 30.44 28.50 -1.85
C GLU A 538 31.40 29.46 -1.15
N GLY A 539 32.69 29.13 -1.19
CA GLY A 539 33.74 30.02 -0.74
C GLY A 539 33.89 31.24 -1.67
N ASN A 540 34.59 32.26 -1.18
CA ASN A 540 34.96 33.44 -1.96
C ASN A 540 35.83 33.04 -3.16
N GLN A 541 35.58 33.71 -4.30
CA GLN A 541 36.47 33.61 -5.46
C GLN A 541 37.82 34.27 -5.15
N LEU A 542 38.91 33.50 -5.26
CA LEU A 542 40.27 33.94 -4.95
C LEU A 542 41.23 33.70 -6.10
N ASN A 543 42.14 34.66 -6.29
CA ASN A 543 43.30 34.50 -7.19
C ASN A 543 44.23 33.36 -6.71
N ALA A 544 44.31 33.13 -5.40
CA ALA A 544 45.13 32.06 -4.81
C ALA A 544 44.66 30.65 -5.23
N LEU A 545 43.41 30.52 -5.68
CA LEU A 545 42.81 29.29 -6.17
C LEU A 545 42.67 29.28 -7.70
N ALA A 546 43.22 30.26 -8.41
CA ALA A 546 43.18 30.31 -9.86
C ALA A 546 44.05 29.21 -10.48
N THR A 547 43.58 28.60 -11.57
CA THR A 547 44.37 27.63 -12.35
C THR A 547 44.80 28.20 -13.69
N THR A 548 45.78 27.54 -14.31
CA THR A 548 46.34 27.96 -15.61
C THR A 548 45.45 27.70 -16.82
N GLY A 549 44.49 26.76 -16.72
CA GLY A 549 43.62 26.34 -17.84
C GLY A 549 42.13 26.20 -17.49
N GLY A 550 41.75 26.47 -16.24
CA GLY A 550 40.36 26.47 -15.78
C GLY A 550 39.77 25.10 -15.42
N LEU A 551 40.51 24.00 -15.56
CA LEU A 551 40.08 22.67 -15.09
C LEU A 551 40.60 22.39 -13.67
N SER A 552 39.91 21.51 -12.92
CA SER A 552 40.31 21.11 -11.56
C SER A 552 41.60 20.27 -11.52
N SER A 553 41.97 19.65 -12.65
CA SER A 553 43.23 18.93 -12.83
C SER A 553 44.40 19.83 -13.25
N ASP A 554 44.15 21.09 -13.60
CA ASP A 554 45.19 22.02 -14.03
C ASP A 554 45.98 22.53 -12.83
N PRO A 555 47.27 22.84 -12.98
CA PRO A 555 48.04 23.40 -11.89
C PRO A 555 47.54 24.79 -11.52
N PHE A 556 47.57 25.09 -10.21
CA PHE A 556 47.36 26.45 -9.71
C PHE A 556 48.35 27.42 -10.37
N THR A 557 47.91 28.64 -10.62
CA THR A 557 48.73 29.72 -11.21
C THR A 557 49.94 30.02 -10.32
N ASP A 558 49.74 29.96 -9.00
CA ASP A 558 50.80 29.98 -7.99
C ASP A 558 50.69 28.74 -7.10
N ALA A 559 51.81 28.11 -6.72
CA ALA A 559 51.80 26.92 -5.88
C ALA A 559 51.14 27.19 -4.51
N LEU A 560 50.09 26.44 -4.17
CA LEU A 560 49.34 26.64 -2.94
C LEU A 560 49.99 25.87 -1.78
N VAL A 561 50.67 26.61 -0.90
CA VAL A 561 51.32 26.05 0.30
C VAL A 561 50.40 26.22 1.51
N ILE A 562 49.94 25.10 2.06
CA ILE A 562 49.10 25.03 3.26
C ILE A 562 49.92 24.46 4.41
N ASP A 563 49.81 25.10 5.57
CA ASP A 563 50.51 24.72 6.79
C ASP A 563 49.51 24.74 7.97
N ALA A 564 49.93 24.20 9.11
CA ALA A 564 49.09 24.04 10.31
C ALA A 564 48.48 25.35 10.86
N SER A 565 48.86 26.52 10.35
CA SER A 565 48.18 27.78 10.66
C SER A 565 46.90 28.00 9.86
N THR A 566 46.56 27.12 8.91
CA THR A 566 45.32 27.16 8.12
C THR A 566 44.28 26.28 8.80
N ALA A 567 43.41 26.90 9.59
CA ALA A 567 42.43 26.21 10.42
C ALA A 567 41.03 26.82 10.32
N PHE A 568 40.02 25.96 10.42
CA PHE A 568 38.61 26.31 10.39
C PHE A 568 37.79 25.23 11.14
N GLU A 569 36.58 25.58 11.56
CA GLU A 569 35.60 24.65 12.10
C GLU A 569 34.35 24.69 11.21
N LEU A 570 33.80 23.51 10.92
CA LEU A 570 32.58 23.33 10.16
C LEU A 570 31.50 22.73 11.08
N SER A 571 30.26 23.17 10.91
CA SER A 571 29.07 22.59 11.52
C SER A 571 28.12 22.17 10.41
N ILE A 572 27.64 20.93 10.47
CA ILE A 572 26.67 20.40 9.51
C ILE A 572 25.40 20.01 10.26
N ASN A 573 24.29 20.68 9.97
CA ASN A 573 23.02 20.47 10.69
C ASN A 573 23.17 20.62 12.22
N GLY A 574 24.11 21.45 12.67
CA GLY A 574 24.42 21.65 14.09
C GLY A 574 25.45 20.67 14.69
N ILE A 575 25.94 19.70 13.91
CA ILE A 575 27.01 18.77 14.32
C ILE A 575 28.36 19.39 13.94
N SER A 576 29.18 19.73 14.93
CA SER A 576 30.49 20.36 14.75
C SER A 576 31.59 19.33 14.44
N THR A 577 32.48 19.65 13.49
CA THR A 577 33.71 18.89 13.20
C THR A 577 34.81 19.10 14.25
N GLY A 578 34.66 20.09 15.14
CA GLY A 578 35.79 20.68 15.86
C GLY A 578 36.78 21.42 14.92
N GLU A 579 37.81 22.04 15.49
CA GLU A 579 38.83 22.74 14.72
C GLU A 579 39.62 21.76 13.82
N LEU A 580 39.56 21.97 12.52
CA LEU A 580 40.31 21.24 11.50
C LEU A 580 41.50 22.09 11.06
N ALA A 581 42.72 21.55 11.18
CA ALA A 581 43.94 22.16 10.66
C ALA A 581 44.52 21.32 9.51
N LEU A 582 44.90 21.96 8.40
CA LEU A 582 45.56 21.28 7.27
C LEU A 582 47.09 21.47 7.33
N PRO A 583 47.92 20.41 7.17
CA PRO A 583 47.59 19.00 6.97
C PRO A 583 47.75 18.24 8.29
N GLY A 584 46.73 18.31 9.15
CA GLY A 584 46.72 17.69 10.48
C GLY A 584 47.71 18.28 11.49
N ASP A 585 47.61 17.77 12.73
CA ASP A 585 48.29 18.23 13.95
C ASP A 585 49.84 18.10 13.92
N ALA A 586 50.43 17.64 12.81
CA ALA A 586 51.85 17.26 12.68
C ALA A 586 52.75 18.33 12.02
N GLY A 587 52.25 19.54 11.74
CA GLY A 587 53.09 20.74 11.59
C GLY A 587 54.08 20.80 10.41
N THR A 588 53.87 20.05 9.33
CA THR A 588 54.72 20.16 8.12
C THR A 588 53.92 20.77 6.97
N PRO A 589 54.36 21.88 6.35
CA PRO A 589 53.65 22.46 5.20
C PRO A 589 53.54 21.48 4.03
N VAL A 590 52.35 21.35 3.45
CA VAL A 590 52.07 20.57 2.25
C VAL A 590 51.81 21.54 1.09
N THR A 591 52.36 21.21 -0.08
CA THR A 591 52.13 21.97 -1.31
C THR A 591 51.11 21.22 -2.16
N TYR A 592 49.97 21.84 -2.40
CA TYR A 592 48.96 21.36 -3.33
C TYR A 592 49.22 21.98 -4.69
N THR A 593 49.31 21.14 -5.72
CA THR A 593 49.66 21.60 -7.07
C THR A 593 48.43 21.78 -7.94
N THR A 594 47.34 21.06 -7.67
CA THR A 594 46.06 21.13 -8.40
C THR A 594 44.88 21.26 -7.44
N PRO A 595 43.72 21.80 -7.89
CA PRO A 595 42.48 21.75 -7.14
C PRO A 595 42.05 20.35 -6.70
N ASP A 596 42.17 19.33 -7.56
CA ASP A 596 41.78 17.95 -7.23
C ASP A 596 42.55 17.39 -6.01
N GLU A 597 43.85 17.70 -5.90
CA GLU A 597 44.66 17.31 -4.74
C GLU A 597 44.21 18.00 -3.45
N LEU A 598 43.79 19.27 -3.56
CA LEU A 598 43.33 20.08 -2.43
C LEU A 598 41.94 19.65 -1.95
N THR A 599 40.98 19.50 -2.86
CA THR A 599 39.60 19.13 -2.53
C THR A 599 39.54 17.73 -1.92
N SER A 600 40.28 16.77 -2.47
CA SER A 600 40.36 15.39 -1.93
C SER A 600 40.90 15.36 -0.50
N ALA A 601 41.89 16.22 -0.19
CA ALA A 601 42.47 16.30 1.15
C ALA A 601 41.51 16.96 2.16
N LEU A 602 40.81 18.03 1.76
CA LEU A 602 39.77 18.66 2.56
C LEU A 602 38.62 17.69 2.85
N GLU A 603 38.14 17.00 1.82
CA GLU A 603 37.06 16.03 1.90
C GLU A 603 37.38 14.88 2.87
N THR A 604 38.57 14.29 2.75
CA THR A 604 39.02 13.23 3.65
C THR A 604 39.03 13.71 5.10
N GLN A 605 39.60 14.89 5.36
CA GLN A 605 39.74 15.40 6.72
C GLN A 605 38.39 15.75 7.37
N ILE A 606 37.46 16.32 6.60
CA ILE A 606 36.12 16.65 7.10
C ILE A 606 35.34 15.37 7.40
N ASN A 607 35.37 14.39 6.50
CA ASN A 607 34.64 13.13 6.68
C ASN A 607 35.21 12.26 7.81
N ASP A 608 36.53 12.27 8.01
CA ASP A 608 37.15 11.61 9.17
C ASP A 608 36.68 12.23 10.49
N ALA A 609 36.48 13.55 10.55
CA ALA A 609 35.98 14.25 11.72
C ALA A 609 34.49 13.99 12.01
N LEU A 610 33.71 13.65 10.98
CA LEU A 610 32.27 13.34 11.07
C LEU A 610 31.97 11.83 11.14
N ALA A 611 33.00 10.99 11.31
CA ALA A 611 32.85 9.54 11.29
C ALA A 611 31.89 9.04 12.40
N GLY A 612 30.75 8.47 11.98
CA GLY A 612 29.72 7.91 12.88
C GLY A 612 28.43 8.72 12.96
N GLU A 613 28.41 9.94 12.40
CA GLU A 613 27.25 10.85 12.43
C GLU A 613 26.30 10.67 11.23
N GLY A 614 26.65 9.78 10.28
CA GLY A 614 25.81 9.51 9.10
C GLY A 614 25.82 10.62 8.04
N ILE A 615 26.76 11.57 8.11
CA ILE A 615 26.92 12.69 7.19
C ILE A 615 28.18 12.48 6.34
N THR A 616 28.08 12.68 5.03
CA THR A 616 29.21 12.70 4.10
C THR A 616 29.26 14.05 3.41
N VAL A 617 30.43 14.68 3.40
CA VAL A 617 30.73 15.94 2.74
C VAL A 617 31.53 15.66 1.48
N SER A 618 31.22 16.36 0.39
CA SER A 618 32.02 16.43 -0.81
C SER A 618 32.55 17.84 -1.00
N VAL A 619 33.80 17.96 -1.47
CA VAL A 619 34.40 19.27 -1.76
C VAL A 619 34.70 19.36 -3.25
N ALA A 620 34.09 20.35 -3.90
CA ALA A 620 34.27 20.65 -5.32
C ALA A 620 35.02 21.96 -5.52
N TYR A 621 35.52 22.15 -6.74
CA TYR A 621 36.20 23.36 -7.18
C TYR A 621 35.51 23.92 -8.41
N GLU A 622 35.36 25.24 -8.47
CA GLU A 622 34.85 25.95 -9.64
C GLU A 622 35.79 27.08 -10.04
N TYR A 623 36.01 27.23 -11.35
CA TYR A 623 36.80 28.31 -11.95
C TYR A 623 35.91 29.28 -12.71
N ASN A 624 36.02 30.56 -12.38
CA ASN A 624 35.35 31.64 -13.09
C ASN A 624 36.30 32.25 -14.13
N ALA A 625 35.99 32.03 -15.41
CA ALA A 625 36.80 32.50 -16.53
C ALA A 625 36.74 34.02 -16.73
N ASP A 626 35.70 34.70 -16.22
CA ASP A 626 35.52 36.14 -16.45
C ASP A 626 36.48 36.99 -15.60
N ASN A 627 36.89 36.47 -14.44
CA ASN A 627 37.80 37.15 -13.52
C ASN A 627 39.07 36.35 -13.19
N GLU A 628 39.24 35.19 -13.82
CA GLU A 628 40.38 34.28 -13.63
C GLU A 628 40.56 33.83 -12.16
N GLN A 629 39.46 33.62 -11.43
CA GLN A 629 39.47 33.22 -10.02
C GLN A 629 38.84 31.84 -9.79
N GLY A 630 39.32 31.14 -8.76
CA GLY A 630 38.72 29.87 -8.33
C GLY A 630 37.97 30.00 -7.01
N ARG A 631 36.97 29.15 -6.78
CA ARG A 631 36.30 28.98 -5.48
C ARG A 631 36.15 27.50 -5.10
N LEU A 632 36.07 27.24 -3.81
CA LEU A 632 35.72 25.93 -3.25
C LEU A 632 34.23 25.87 -2.96
N ILE A 633 33.65 24.70 -3.12
CA ILE A 633 32.21 24.41 -2.99
C ILE A 633 32.10 23.19 -2.08
N PHE A 634 31.47 23.31 -0.92
CA PHE A 634 31.30 22.18 0.02
C PHE A 634 29.85 21.73 -0.01
N SER A 635 29.56 20.49 -0.37
CA SER A 635 28.21 19.91 -0.39
C SER A 635 28.12 18.69 0.50
N THR A 636 26.91 18.20 0.80
CA THR A 636 26.70 16.84 1.31
C THR A 636 25.86 16.03 0.33
N ASP A 637 25.66 14.74 0.63
CA ASP A 637 24.75 13.88 -0.12
C ASP A 637 23.29 14.38 -0.12
N ASN A 638 22.93 15.24 0.85
CA ASN A 638 21.61 15.86 0.94
C ASN A 638 21.72 17.37 0.67
N ALA A 639 21.18 17.82 -0.45
CA ALA A 639 21.15 19.25 -0.82
C ALA A 639 20.45 20.18 0.19
N GLY A 640 19.83 19.64 1.25
CA GLY A 640 19.19 20.39 2.34
C GLY A 640 20.02 20.49 3.62
N ASP A 641 21.25 19.98 3.67
CA ASP A 641 22.10 20.07 4.87
C ASP A 641 22.66 21.48 5.05
N ASP A 642 22.70 21.93 6.30
CA ASP A 642 23.20 23.22 6.73
C ASP A 642 24.72 23.20 6.91
N ILE A 643 25.48 23.64 5.92
CA ILE A 643 26.94 23.68 5.99
C ILE A 643 27.38 25.07 6.46
N GLN A 644 27.84 25.19 7.71
CA GLN A 644 28.27 26.45 8.30
C GLN A 644 29.72 26.40 8.76
N PHE A 645 30.52 27.38 8.38
CA PHE A 645 31.82 27.57 9.02
C PHE A 645 31.63 28.38 10.30
N THR A 646 31.83 27.73 11.45
CA THR A 646 31.66 28.28 12.79
C THR A 646 32.92 28.98 13.29
N GLU A 647 34.10 28.55 12.81
CA GLU A 647 35.37 29.25 12.97
C GLU A 647 36.13 29.28 11.64
N VAL A 648 36.69 30.43 11.26
CA VAL A 648 37.59 30.55 10.11
C VAL A 648 38.70 31.50 10.46
N ASN A 649 39.95 31.02 10.45
CA ASN A 649 41.09 31.87 10.71
C ASN A 649 41.58 32.60 9.44
N PHE A 650 42.46 33.59 9.61
CA PHE A 650 42.91 34.43 8.51
C PHE A 650 43.59 33.65 7.37
N ALA A 651 44.34 32.58 7.68
CA ALA A 651 45.01 31.77 6.67
C ALA A 651 43.99 30.95 5.86
N ALA A 652 43.00 30.35 6.52
CA ALA A 652 41.90 29.64 5.86
C ALA A 652 41.09 30.60 4.98
N ALA A 653 40.76 31.80 5.47
CA ALA A 653 40.04 32.79 4.67
C ALA A 653 40.83 33.27 3.44
N SER A 654 42.11 33.59 3.61
CA SER A 654 42.93 34.18 2.53
C SER A 654 43.46 33.16 1.51
N LYS A 655 43.59 31.88 1.88
CA LYS A 655 44.10 30.82 1.00
C LYS A 655 42.98 29.94 0.41
N LEU A 656 41.90 29.71 1.16
CA LEU A 656 40.83 28.78 0.78
C LEU A 656 39.50 29.48 0.47
N GLY A 657 39.40 30.79 0.69
CA GLY A 657 38.19 31.56 0.40
C GLY A 657 37.09 31.35 1.42
N LEU A 658 37.38 30.71 2.56
CA LEU A 658 36.39 30.44 3.60
C LEU A 658 36.03 31.72 4.36
N PHE A 659 34.80 31.80 4.87
CA PHE A 659 34.36 32.91 5.69
C PHE A 659 33.32 32.42 6.70
N LEU A 660 33.24 33.11 7.84
CA LEU A 660 32.18 32.85 8.81
C LEU A 660 30.82 33.18 8.19
N GLY A 661 29.89 32.24 8.25
CA GLY A 661 28.48 32.57 8.05
C GLY A 661 28.08 33.62 9.08
N SER A 662 27.54 34.77 8.66
CA SER A 662 27.12 35.80 9.60
C SER A 662 26.02 35.25 10.52
N GLY A 663 26.29 35.14 11.82
CA GLY A 663 25.36 34.58 12.78
C GLY A 663 24.03 35.34 12.92
N ALA A 664 22.95 34.62 12.56
CA ALA A 664 21.58 34.57 13.09
C ALA A 664 20.44 34.97 12.12
N PRO A 665 19.29 34.26 12.05
CA PRO A 665 18.99 32.88 12.47
C PRO A 665 18.55 31.98 11.30
N VAL A 666 18.37 30.70 11.60
CA VAL A 666 17.83 29.65 10.73
C VAL A 666 16.54 30.12 10.06
N THR A 667 16.59 30.48 8.77
CA THR A 667 15.41 30.95 8.03
C THR A 667 14.48 29.82 7.69
N SER A 668 15.00 28.61 7.47
CA SER A 668 14.25 27.40 7.12
C SER A 668 14.52 26.28 8.14
N ILE A 669 13.49 25.90 8.90
CA ILE A 669 13.51 24.80 9.85
C ILE A 669 12.69 23.66 9.24
N ARG A 670 13.36 22.58 8.84
CA ARG A 670 12.70 21.33 8.42
C ARG A 670 11.98 20.71 9.63
N GLY A 671 10.79 20.17 9.40
CA GLY A 671 10.11 19.35 10.40
C GLY A 671 10.91 18.08 10.71
N VAL A 672 10.78 17.53 11.91
CA VAL A 672 11.41 16.25 12.26
C VAL A 672 10.35 15.22 12.58
N ASP A 673 10.64 13.95 12.31
CA ASP A 673 9.76 12.85 12.70
C ASP A 673 9.83 12.60 14.22
N VAL A 674 8.77 12.01 14.79
CA VAL A 674 8.79 11.48 16.14
C VAL A 674 9.84 10.36 16.24
N ALA A 675 10.64 10.34 17.30
CA ALA A 675 11.57 9.26 17.59
C ALA A 675 11.36 8.75 19.02
N GLY A 676 11.60 7.46 19.24
CA GLY A 676 11.38 6.83 20.53
C GLY A 676 11.60 5.33 20.51
N THR A 677 11.38 4.70 21.66
CA THR A 677 11.40 3.25 21.81
C THR A 677 10.05 2.72 22.27
N ILE A 678 9.71 1.52 21.80
CA ILE A 678 8.60 0.73 22.30
C ILE A 678 9.20 -0.57 22.81
N ASN A 679 8.93 -0.90 24.08
CA ASN A 679 9.55 -2.03 24.77
C ASN A 679 11.09 -2.00 24.79
N GLY A 680 11.68 -0.79 24.77
CA GLY A 680 13.14 -0.60 24.73
C GLY A 680 13.78 -0.89 23.37
N ILE A 681 12.98 -1.18 22.34
CA ILE A 681 13.44 -1.32 20.95
C ILE A 681 13.11 -0.02 20.20
N GLU A 682 14.08 0.48 19.43
CA GLU A 682 13.90 1.66 18.60
C GLU A 682 12.73 1.47 17.61
N ALA A 683 11.77 2.38 17.68
CA ALA A 683 10.56 2.35 16.87
C ALA A 683 10.72 3.28 15.66
N GLN A 684 10.05 2.95 14.56
CA GLN A 684 10.11 3.73 13.32
C GLN A 684 9.18 4.93 13.39
N GLY A 685 9.75 6.13 13.26
CA GLY A 685 9.04 7.39 13.17
C GLY A 685 8.65 7.76 11.74
N ASN A 686 7.47 8.34 11.58
CA ASN A 686 7.06 9.03 10.35
C ASN A 686 6.05 10.13 10.74
N GLY A 687 6.43 11.40 10.62
CA GLY A 687 5.65 12.51 11.14
C GLY A 687 5.36 12.31 12.62
N GLN A 688 4.08 12.38 13.01
CA GLN A 688 3.63 12.11 14.39
C GLN A 688 3.47 10.61 14.72
N PHE A 689 3.69 9.71 13.77
CA PHE A 689 3.40 8.30 13.93
C PHE A 689 4.65 7.52 14.33
N LEU A 690 4.50 6.67 15.35
CA LEU A 690 5.57 5.80 15.82
C LEU A 690 5.10 4.34 15.71
N THR A 691 5.91 3.49 15.08
CA THR A 691 5.61 2.08 14.84
C THR A 691 6.66 1.17 15.45
N ALA A 692 6.24 0.24 16.32
CA ALA A 692 7.13 -0.71 16.96
C ALA A 692 7.79 -1.64 15.96
N SER A 693 9.12 -1.60 15.93
CA SER A 693 9.95 -2.47 15.11
C SER A 693 9.89 -3.92 15.59
N THR A 694 10.24 -4.86 14.73
CA THR A 694 10.39 -6.28 15.12
C THR A 694 11.53 -6.50 16.10
N GLY A 695 12.54 -5.62 16.15
CA GLY A 695 13.81 -5.85 16.84
C GLY A 695 14.65 -6.99 16.24
N ALA A 696 14.04 -7.88 15.44
CA ALA A 696 14.69 -8.96 14.72
C ALA A 696 15.14 -8.50 13.33
N ILE A 697 16.37 -8.88 12.96
CA ILE A 697 16.95 -8.67 11.64
C ILE A 697 16.47 -9.81 10.74
N ALA A 698 15.75 -9.47 9.66
CA ALA A 698 15.30 -10.46 8.67
C ALA A 698 16.50 -11.06 7.91
N ALA A 699 16.36 -12.31 7.48
CA ALA A 699 17.37 -12.96 6.65
C ALA A 699 17.49 -12.24 5.30
N ARG A 700 18.72 -11.87 4.91
CA ARG A 700 19.00 -11.22 3.62
C ARG A 700 19.48 -12.21 2.58
N GLN A 701 19.17 -11.95 1.32
CA GLN A 701 19.67 -12.71 0.18
C GLN A 701 21.13 -12.33 -0.10
N GLY A 702 21.94 -13.30 -0.50
CA GLY A 702 23.26 -13.04 -1.06
C GLY A 702 23.12 -12.64 -2.52
N PHE A 703 23.97 -11.73 -2.98
CA PHE A 703 23.93 -11.24 -4.35
C PHE A 703 25.33 -11.00 -4.90
N TYR A 704 25.39 -10.96 -6.22
CA TYR A 704 26.54 -10.59 -7.01
C TYR A 704 26.27 -9.22 -7.64
N LEU A 705 27.20 -8.29 -7.48
CA LEU A 705 27.17 -7.00 -8.18
C LEU A 705 28.60 -6.54 -8.45
N ASN A 706 28.84 -6.03 -9.66
CA ASN A 706 30.17 -5.61 -10.08
C ASN A 706 30.13 -4.27 -10.84
N VAL A 707 30.82 -4.18 -11.99
CA VAL A 707 30.94 -2.96 -12.79
C VAL A 707 29.98 -2.99 -13.98
N ALA A 708 29.82 -1.84 -14.64
CA ALA A 708 29.00 -1.71 -15.82
C ALA A 708 29.37 -2.72 -16.92
N HIS A 709 28.37 -3.15 -17.69
CA HIS A 709 28.60 -4.06 -18.81
C HIS A 709 29.34 -3.38 -19.98
N GLY A 710 29.97 -4.18 -20.83
CA GLY A 710 30.64 -3.72 -22.05
C GLY A 710 29.68 -3.63 -23.24
N ASP A 711 30.23 -3.53 -24.45
CA ASP A 711 29.43 -3.53 -25.68
C ASP A 711 28.82 -4.92 -25.96
N LEU A 712 27.52 -5.07 -25.66
CA LEU A 712 26.76 -6.32 -25.80
C LEU A 712 26.71 -6.85 -27.24
N SER A 713 26.91 -5.98 -28.24
CA SER A 713 26.92 -6.37 -29.66
C SER A 713 28.12 -7.23 -30.07
N THR A 714 29.14 -7.30 -29.20
CA THR A 714 30.36 -8.10 -29.42
C THR A 714 30.25 -9.55 -28.94
N SER A 715 29.08 -9.96 -28.46
CA SER A 715 28.82 -11.30 -27.92
C SER A 715 28.94 -12.40 -28.97
N THR A 716 29.57 -13.51 -28.60
CA THR A 716 29.78 -14.71 -29.41
C THR A 716 29.36 -15.98 -28.67
N SER A 717 29.17 -17.08 -29.39
CA SER A 717 28.88 -18.39 -28.78
C SER A 717 30.00 -18.96 -27.90
N ALA A 718 31.18 -18.34 -27.89
CA ALA A 718 32.30 -18.71 -27.02
C ALA A 718 32.24 -18.02 -25.65
N ASP A 719 31.36 -17.02 -25.49
CA ASP A 719 31.18 -16.28 -24.25
C ASP A 719 30.28 -17.09 -23.33
N SER A 720 30.89 -17.67 -22.30
CA SER A 720 30.17 -18.43 -21.29
C SER A 720 30.70 -18.16 -19.89
N PHE A 721 29.84 -18.37 -18.90
CA PHE A 721 30.22 -18.26 -17.50
C PHE A 721 29.60 -19.39 -16.69
N ARG A 722 30.11 -19.60 -15.48
CA ARG A 722 29.47 -20.45 -14.47
C ARG A 722 29.18 -19.64 -13.24
N VAL A 723 27.99 -19.81 -12.68
CA VAL A 723 27.58 -19.19 -11.43
C VAL A 723 27.39 -20.27 -10.38
N GLU A 724 27.93 -20.03 -9.19
CA GLU A 724 27.64 -20.79 -7.99
C GLU A 724 26.59 -20.03 -7.19
N VAL A 725 25.46 -20.68 -6.91
CA VAL A 725 24.32 -20.13 -6.16
C VAL A 725 24.06 -21.04 -4.97
N ASP A 726 24.16 -20.48 -3.77
CA ASP A 726 23.95 -21.19 -2.49
C ASP A 726 24.78 -22.48 -2.36
N GLY A 727 25.99 -22.47 -2.90
CA GLY A 727 26.92 -23.61 -2.94
C GLY A 727 26.67 -24.60 -4.09
N VAL A 728 25.69 -24.36 -4.97
CA VAL A 728 25.42 -25.17 -6.16
C VAL A 728 26.03 -24.51 -7.38
N LEU A 729 26.96 -25.21 -8.04
CA LEU A 729 27.61 -24.72 -9.25
C LEU A 729 26.76 -25.02 -10.50
N SER A 730 26.53 -24.02 -11.35
CA SER A 730 25.84 -24.18 -12.62
C SER A 730 26.66 -24.96 -13.64
N GLY A 731 25.98 -25.47 -14.68
CA GLY A 731 26.64 -25.77 -15.95
C GLY A 731 27.23 -24.51 -16.61
N ALA A 732 27.93 -24.67 -17.73
CA ALA A 732 28.33 -23.50 -18.52
C ALA A 732 27.08 -22.81 -19.07
N ILE A 733 26.94 -21.52 -18.77
CA ILE A 733 25.85 -20.65 -19.21
C ILE A 733 26.38 -19.84 -20.36
N SER A 734 25.73 -19.93 -21.52
CA SER A 734 25.97 -19.05 -22.64
C SER A 734 24.64 -18.44 -23.07
N LEU A 735 24.65 -17.14 -23.36
CA LEU A 735 23.48 -16.39 -23.81
C LEU A 735 23.37 -16.37 -25.35
N GLY A 736 24.30 -17.01 -26.05
CA GLY A 736 24.39 -16.97 -27.51
C GLY A 736 24.88 -15.62 -28.02
N GLU A 737 24.61 -15.31 -29.29
CA GLU A 737 24.92 -14.01 -29.88
C GLU A 737 23.80 -13.01 -29.54
N LEU A 738 24.10 -12.04 -28.67
CA LEU A 738 23.12 -11.09 -28.14
C LEU A 738 22.70 -10.01 -29.17
N GLY A 739 23.61 -9.51 -30.00
CA GLY A 739 23.28 -8.49 -31.01
C GLY A 739 22.89 -7.13 -30.41
N SER A 740 21.85 -6.47 -30.95
CA SER A 740 21.35 -5.15 -30.49
C SER A 740 20.22 -5.25 -29.46
N THR A 741 20.23 -6.30 -28.62
CA THR A 741 19.23 -6.50 -27.55
C THR A 741 19.38 -5.48 -26.44
N SER A 742 18.26 -5.09 -25.81
CA SER A 742 18.31 -4.20 -24.65
C SER A 742 18.96 -4.91 -23.46
N PRO A 743 19.68 -4.21 -22.56
CA PRO A 743 20.25 -4.82 -21.36
C PRO A 743 19.20 -5.51 -20.47
N GLU A 744 17.98 -4.96 -20.39
CA GLU A 744 16.86 -5.56 -19.66
C GLU A 744 16.49 -6.95 -20.20
N ASP A 745 16.44 -7.12 -21.53
CA ASP A 745 16.21 -8.41 -22.17
C ASP A 745 17.34 -9.40 -21.87
N VAL A 746 18.58 -8.92 -21.81
CA VAL A 746 19.76 -9.73 -21.47
C VAL A 746 19.68 -10.22 -20.02
N ALA A 747 19.26 -9.37 -19.08
CA ALA A 747 19.03 -9.77 -17.69
C ALA A 747 17.94 -10.86 -17.58
N ALA A 748 16.81 -10.70 -18.28
CA ALA A 748 15.74 -11.69 -18.31
C ALA A 748 16.18 -13.03 -18.93
N ALA A 749 16.95 -12.98 -20.02
CA ALA A 749 17.54 -14.16 -20.65
C ALA A 749 18.51 -14.87 -19.70
N MET A 750 19.37 -14.10 -19.02
CA MET A 750 20.34 -14.62 -18.05
C MET A 750 19.66 -15.32 -16.88
N GLN A 751 18.63 -14.71 -16.30
CA GLN A 751 17.81 -15.32 -15.25
C GLN A 751 17.23 -16.66 -15.72
N THR A 752 16.70 -16.70 -16.94
CA THR A 752 16.06 -17.89 -17.51
C THR A 752 17.08 -19.02 -17.67
N VAL A 753 18.27 -18.74 -18.21
CA VAL A 753 19.28 -19.78 -18.43
C VAL A 753 19.90 -20.26 -17.12
N ILE A 754 20.12 -19.35 -16.14
CA ILE A 754 20.60 -19.75 -14.80
C ILE A 754 19.57 -20.65 -14.11
N ASN A 755 18.31 -20.24 -14.04
CA ASN A 755 17.26 -20.97 -13.32
C ASN A 755 16.89 -22.30 -13.98
N ASN A 756 17.05 -22.42 -15.31
CA ASN A 756 16.80 -23.66 -16.04
C ASN A 756 18.02 -24.58 -16.13
N SER A 757 19.14 -24.23 -15.49
CA SER A 757 20.30 -25.11 -15.40
C SER A 757 19.91 -26.42 -14.67
N PRO A 758 20.23 -27.61 -15.21
CA PRO A 758 19.87 -28.89 -14.58
C PRO A 758 20.34 -29.03 -13.13
N ALA A 759 21.51 -28.46 -12.80
CA ALA A 759 22.04 -28.46 -11.43
C ALA A 759 21.20 -27.59 -10.48
N MET A 760 20.69 -26.46 -10.96
CA MET A 760 19.87 -25.54 -10.16
C MET A 760 18.47 -26.13 -9.93
N ILE A 761 17.86 -26.70 -10.97
CA ILE A 761 16.57 -27.40 -10.87
C ILE A 761 16.65 -28.57 -9.89
N ALA A 762 17.68 -29.41 -10.00
CA ALA A 762 17.83 -30.59 -9.14
C ALA A 762 18.02 -30.23 -7.66
N ALA A 763 18.65 -29.08 -7.38
CA ALA A 763 18.87 -28.60 -6.03
C ALA A 763 17.77 -27.64 -5.52
N GLY A 764 16.80 -27.26 -6.37
CA GLY A 764 15.73 -26.33 -6.00
C GLY A 764 16.20 -24.90 -5.73
N VAL A 765 17.37 -24.52 -6.25
CA VAL A 765 17.96 -23.18 -6.06
C VAL A 765 17.72 -22.32 -7.31
N GLY A 766 17.73 -21.00 -7.15
CA GLY A 766 17.53 -20.09 -8.27
C GLY A 766 17.91 -18.66 -7.93
N VAL A 767 17.88 -17.80 -8.94
CA VAL A 767 18.26 -16.40 -8.87
C VAL A 767 17.20 -15.49 -9.47
N ILE A 768 17.27 -14.22 -9.09
CA ILE A 768 16.70 -13.08 -9.79
C ILE A 768 17.86 -12.33 -10.45
N VAL A 769 17.73 -11.93 -11.71
CA VAL A 769 18.74 -11.09 -12.39
C VAL A 769 18.10 -9.75 -12.72
N ASP A 770 18.78 -8.68 -12.32
CA ASP A 770 18.31 -7.31 -12.50
C ASP A 770 19.36 -6.47 -13.25
N TYR A 771 18.91 -5.40 -13.90
CA TYR A 771 19.77 -4.43 -14.58
C TYR A 771 19.57 -3.05 -13.96
N ASP A 772 20.64 -2.53 -13.35
CA ASP A 772 20.62 -1.21 -12.71
C ASP A 772 20.98 -0.12 -13.72
N THR A 773 19.98 0.65 -14.17
CA THR A 773 20.16 1.70 -15.18
C THR A 773 21.16 2.80 -14.78
N PRO A 774 21.18 3.33 -13.53
CA PRO A 774 22.17 4.30 -13.09
C PRO A 774 23.62 3.81 -13.17
N SER A 775 23.91 2.57 -12.74
CA SER A 775 25.28 2.04 -12.76
C SER A 775 25.63 1.22 -14.00
N GLY A 776 24.67 0.92 -14.87
CA GLY A 776 24.84 0.10 -16.07
C GLY A 776 25.25 -1.36 -15.80
N SER A 777 24.97 -1.88 -14.59
CA SER A 777 25.50 -3.16 -14.10
C SER A 777 24.43 -4.25 -14.02
N PHE A 778 24.81 -5.51 -14.25
CA PHE A 778 23.94 -6.67 -14.01
C PHE A 778 24.10 -7.20 -12.58
N GLY A 779 23.00 -7.24 -11.83
CA GLY A 779 22.91 -7.84 -10.50
C GLY A 779 22.35 -9.26 -10.57
N ILE A 780 22.96 -10.22 -9.86
CA ILE A 780 22.42 -11.58 -9.71
C ILE A 780 22.16 -11.85 -8.23
N ILE A 781 20.89 -12.05 -7.87
CA ILE A 781 20.43 -12.15 -6.48
C ILE A 781 19.91 -13.58 -6.24
N SER A 782 20.36 -14.25 -5.18
CA SER A 782 19.84 -15.58 -4.83
C SER A 782 18.37 -15.49 -4.40
N LYS A 783 17.53 -16.45 -4.78
CA LYS A 783 16.14 -16.54 -4.30
C LYS A 783 16.06 -16.98 -2.83
N SER A 784 17.10 -17.61 -2.29
CA SER A 784 17.14 -17.99 -0.88
C SER A 784 17.68 -16.86 -0.02
N THR A 785 17.31 -16.85 1.26
CA THR A 785 17.80 -15.91 2.28
C THR A 785 18.62 -16.64 3.33
N GLY A 786 19.51 -15.94 4.03
CA GLY A 786 20.22 -16.48 5.19
C GLY A 786 21.72 -16.71 4.95
N ALA A 787 22.42 -17.24 5.95
CA ALA A 787 23.88 -17.40 5.89
C ALA A 787 24.39 -18.34 4.78
N SER A 788 23.54 -19.25 4.28
CA SER A 788 23.84 -20.11 3.14
C SER A 788 23.60 -19.41 1.79
N SER A 789 22.86 -18.30 1.78
CA SER A 789 22.53 -17.59 0.55
C SER A 789 23.76 -16.89 -0.01
N SER A 790 24.11 -17.19 -1.25
CA SER A 790 25.28 -16.58 -1.90
C SER A 790 25.22 -16.71 -3.41
N VAL A 791 25.76 -15.72 -4.11
CA VAL A 791 25.98 -15.80 -5.56
C VAL A 791 27.43 -15.46 -5.86
N ARG A 792 28.07 -16.31 -6.66
CA ARG A 792 29.45 -16.12 -7.09
C ARG A 792 29.62 -16.52 -8.54
N ILE A 793 30.31 -15.72 -9.34
CA ILE A 793 30.79 -16.16 -10.64
C ILE A 793 32.01 -17.05 -10.40
N ALA A 794 31.90 -18.32 -10.77
CA ALA A 794 32.92 -19.35 -10.54
C ALA A 794 33.89 -19.45 -11.72
N GLN A 795 33.42 -19.17 -12.93
CA GLN A 795 34.21 -19.26 -14.15
C GLN A 795 33.73 -18.25 -15.18
N LEU A 796 34.67 -17.70 -15.95
CA LEU A 796 34.43 -16.86 -17.12
C LEU A 796 35.26 -17.40 -18.28
N ASP A 797 34.63 -17.57 -19.43
CA ASP A 797 35.23 -18.03 -20.68
C ASP A 797 34.91 -17.03 -21.81
N GLY A 798 35.81 -16.90 -22.77
CA GLY A 798 35.69 -15.91 -23.84
C GLY A 798 35.78 -14.48 -23.32
N ASN A 799 34.92 -13.60 -23.85
CA ASN A 799 34.78 -12.20 -23.48
C ASN A 799 33.68 -11.96 -22.43
N ALA A 800 33.07 -13.01 -21.85
CA ALA A 800 31.92 -12.90 -20.95
C ALA A 800 32.15 -11.93 -19.77
N GLY A 801 33.39 -11.84 -19.26
CA GLY A 801 33.75 -10.92 -18.18
C GLY A 801 33.65 -9.45 -18.56
N SER A 802 34.31 -9.04 -19.65
CA SER A 802 34.24 -7.65 -20.13
C SER A 802 32.90 -7.31 -20.76
N LEU A 803 32.22 -8.30 -21.33
CA LEU A 803 30.90 -8.16 -21.96
C LEU A 803 29.81 -7.88 -20.91
N LEU A 804 29.73 -8.69 -19.85
CA LEU A 804 28.67 -8.62 -18.84
C LEU A 804 29.09 -7.83 -17.59
N GLY A 805 30.31 -7.27 -17.55
CA GLY A 805 30.84 -6.61 -16.36
C GLY A 805 31.21 -7.58 -15.23
N PHE A 806 31.41 -8.87 -15.54
CA PHE A 806 31.67 -9.92 -14.55
C PHE A 806 33.16 -10.13 -14.26
N SER A 807 33.44 -10.40 -12.99
CA SER A 807 34.68 -10.91 -12.42
C SER A 807 34.42 -12.17 -11.60
N ILE A 808 35.39 -13.08 -11.55
CA ILE A 808 35.31 -14.30 -10.73
C ILE A 808 35.25 -13.90 -9.25
N GLY A 809 34.30 -14.46 -8.50
CA GLY A 809 34.02 -14.12 -7.11
C GLY A 809 32.62 -13.55 -6.93
N ARG A 810 32.45 -12.65 -5.95
CA ARG A 810 31.16 -12.00 -5.64
C ARG A 810 30.97 -10.66 -6.38
N GLY A 811 31.95 -10.24 -7.17
CA GLY A 811 31.99 -8.89 -7.72
C GLY A 811 32.45 -7.86 -6.69
N ALA A 812 32.68 -6.62 -7.11
CA ALA A 812 33.19 -5.56 -6.25
C ALA A 812 32.23 -5.13 -5.13
N ARG A 813 30.92 -5.32 -5.33
CA ARG A 813 29.85 -4.88 -4.40
C ARG A 813 28.92 -6.02 -3.96
N GLY A 814 29.20 -7.26 -4.34
CA GLY A 814 28.35 -8.39 -3.96
C GLY A 814 28.61 -8.90 -2.55
N GLU A 815 27.54 -9.29 -1.86
CA GLU A 815 27.56 -9.75 -0.47
C GLU A 815 27.07 -11.19 -0.31
N ALA A 816 27.42 -11.82 0.82
CA ALA A 816 26.77 -13.05 1.25
C ALA A 816 25.45 -12.72 1.96
N GLY A 817 24.50 -13.64 1.89
CA GLY A 817 23.27 -13.53 2.66
C GLY A 817 23.56 -13.56 4.15
N VAL A 818 22.72 -12.89 4.91
CA VAL A 818 22.81 -12.78 6.37
C VAL A 818 21.67 -13.59 6.97
N ALA A 819 21.95 -14.43 7.96
CA ALA A 819 20.93 -15.16 8.69
C ALA A 819 19.99 -14.21 9.44
N ALA A 820 18.74 -14.63 9.64
CA ALA A 820 17.87 -13.93 10.57
C ALA A 820 18.50 -13.94 11.98
N SER A 821 18.35 -12.84 12.71
CA SER A 821 18.92 -12.66 14.05
C SER A 821 17.93 -11.94 14.96
N GLY A 822 17.85 -12.38 16.23
CA GLY A 822 16.88 -11.89 17.21
C GLY A 822 15.55 -12.63 17.16
N GLU A 823 14.86 -12.67 18.31
CA GLU A 823 13.45 -13.05 18.37
C GLU A 823 12.59 -11.82 18.08
N PRO A 824 11.48 -11.93 17.33
CA PRO A 824 10.55 -10.83 17.14
C PRO A 824 10.07 -10.30 18.50
N ASP A 825 10.22 -9.00 18.71
CA ASP A 825 9.72 -8.35 19.90
C ASP A 825 8.19 -8.50 19.99
N PRO A 826 7.64 -8.85 21.16
CA PRO A 826 6.19 -9.05 21.32
C PRO A 826 5.36 -7.79 21.06
N SER A 827 5.95 -6.59 21.14
CA SER A 827 5.32 -5.31 20.79
C SER A 827 5.31 -5.01 19.29
N SER A 828 6.00 -5.83 18.47
CA SER A 828 6.16 -5.59 17.05
C SER A 828 4.84 -5.35 16.33
N GLY A 829 4.77 -4.26 15.57
CA GLY A 829 3.58 -3.86 14.83
C GLY A 829 2.60 -2.99 15.62
N LEU A 830 2.85 -2.68 16.90
CA LEU A 830 2.13 -1.60 17.59
C LEU A 830 2.34 -0.28 16.85
N ARG A 831 1.26 0.47 16.65
CA ARG A 831 1.27 1.78 16.02
C ARG A 831 0.59 2.78 16.93
N ILE A 832 1.24 3.91 17.14
CA ILE A 832 0.72 5.02 17.94
C ILE A 832 0.89 6.34 17.19
N ARG A 833 0.08 7.33 17.55
CA ARG A 833 0.26 8.74 17.18
C ARG A 833 0.68 9.52 18.41
N VAL A 834 1.68 10.38 18.28
CA VAL A 834 2.14 11.28 19.33
C VAL A 834 1.74 12.70 18.96
N ASN A 835 0.74 13.24 19.66
CA ASN A 835 0.17 14.56 19.38
C ASN A 835 1.01 15.70 19.99
N GLY A 836 1.78 15.43 21.04
CA GLY A 836 2.61 16.42 21.75
C GLY A 836 3.10 15.95 23.12
N GLY A 837 3.42 16.89 24.00
CA GLY A 837 3.89 16.63 25.38
C GLY A 837 5.39 16.85 25.58
N GLU A 838 5.96 16.29 26.65
CA GLU A 838 7.41 16.31 26.91
C GLU A 838 8.10 15.04 26.37
N THR A 839 9.39 15.12 26.06
CA THR A 839 10.20 13.92 25.76
C THR A 839 10.53 13.15 27.04
N GLY A 840 10.74 11.85 26.93
CA GLY A 840 11.07 10.93 28.03
C GLY A 840 10.08 9.78 28.14
N ASP A 841 10.01 9.18 29.32
CA ASP A 841 9.06 8.10 29.65
C ASP A 841 7.61 8.61 29.56
N ARG A 842 6.82 7.96 28.68
CA ARG A 842 5.39 8.25 28.45
C ARG A 842 4.49 7.14 29.01
N GLY A 843 5.02 6.29 29.89
CA GLY A 843 4.29 5.20 30.53
C GLY A 843 4.30 3.90 29.72
N THR A 844 3.23 3.12 29.86
CA THR A 844 3.11 1.80 29.22
C THR A 844 1.94 1.74 28.27
N ILE A 845 2.16 1.15 27.10
CA ILE A 845 1.10 0.73 26.18
C ILE A 845 0.62 -0.63 26.65
N ASP A 846 -0.56 -0.67 27.23
CA ASP A 846 -1.21 -1.92 27.63
C ASP A 846 -2.05 -2.44 26.47
N TYR A 847 -1.53 -3.45 25.78
CA TYR A 847 -2.22 -4.07 24.65
C TYR A 847 -2.92 -5.35 25.07
N ALA A 848 -4.22 -5.41 24.78
CA ALA A 848 -5.08 -6.55 25.04
C ALA A 848 -5.84 -6.98 23.78
N ARG A 849 -6.12 -8.28 23.67
CA ARG A 849 -6.97 -8.84 22.60
C ARG A 849 -8.41 -8.93 23.08
N GLY A 850 -9.32 -8.24 22.38
CA GLY A 850 -10.76 -8.33 22.62
C GLY A 850 -11.34 -9.72 22.35
N ALA A 851 -12.62 -9.90 22.65
CA ALA A 851 -13.35 -11.15 22.43
C ALA A 851 -13.35 -11.55 20.95
N ALA A 852 -13.33 -10.57 20.03
CA ALA A 852 -13.38 -10.85 18.60
C ALA A 852 -12.09 -11.45 18.05
N ASP A 853 -10.94 -10.90 18.42
CA ASP A 853 -9.65 -11.46 18.03
C ASP A 853 -9.40 -12.85 18.64
N ARG A 854 -9.74 -13.03 19.93
CA ARG A 854 -9.66 -14.33 20.61
C ARG A 854 -10.53 -15.38 19.95
N MET A 855 -11.78 -15.04 19.64
CA MET A 855 -12.69 -15.94 18.94
C MET A 855 -12.19 -16.24 17.52
N ASN A 856 -11.78 -15.23 16.74
CA ASN A 856 -11.24 -15.45 15.41
C ASN A 856 -10.02 -16.39 15.44
N THR A 857 -9.14 -16.26 16.44
CA THR A 857 -8.00 -17.17 16.65
C THR A 857 -8.48 -18.60 16.92
N LEU A 858 -9.45 -18.78 17.81
CA LEU A 858 -10.03 -20.09 18.12
C LEU A 858 -10.69 -20.73 16.89
N LEU A 859 -11.51 -19.99 16.15
CA LEU A 859 -12.20 -20.48 14.95
C LEU A 859 -11.19 -20.81 13.84
N THR A 860 -10.08 -20.08 13.74
CA THR A 860 -8.98 -20.41 12.83
C THR A 860 -8.38 -21.76 13.17
N ALA A 861 -8.10 -22.02 14.46
CA ALA A 861 -7.58 -23.31 14.92
C ALA A 861 -8.54 -24.49 14.69
N PHE A 862 -9.84 -24.24 14.54
CA PHE A 862 -10.80 -25.28 14.18
C PHE A 862 -10.79 -25.61 12.69
N LEU A 863 -10.61 -24.60 11.85
CA LEU A 863 -10.68 -24.69 10.39
C LEU A 863 -9.34 -25.04 9.73
N GLU A 864 -8.21 -24.78 10.39
CA GLU A 864 -6.89 -25.09 9.84
C GLU A 864 -6.67 -26.61 9.67
N PRO A 865 -5.77 -27.03 8.75
CA PRO A 865 -5.41 -28.44 8.60
C PRO A 865 -4.96 -29.07 9.93
N GLY A 866 -5.54 -30.21 10.29
CA GLY A 866 -5.32 -30.84 11.61
C GLY A 866 -6.11 -30.25 12.78
N GLY A 867 -6.87 -29.17 12.55
CA GLY A 867 -7.82 -28.59 13.52
C GLY A 867 -8.99 -29.53 13.83
N VAL A 868 -9.81 -29.18 14.84
CA VAL A 868 -10.89 -30.07 15.33
C VAL A 868 -11.92 -30.41 14.24
N LEU A 869 -12.27 -29.48 13.36
CA LEU A 869 -13.23 -29.72 12.28
C LEU A 869 -12.57 -30.35 11.06
N SER A 870 -11.42 -29.80 10.61
CA SER A 870 -10.64 -30.38 9.51
C SER A 870 -10.28 -31.84 9.78
N GLY A 871 -9.73 -32.11 10.96
CA GLY A 871 -9.33 -33.46 11.37
C GLY A 871 -10.52 -34.43 11.48
N ARG A 872 -11.72 -33.94 11.83
CA ARG A 872 -12.93 -34.78 11.83
C ARG A 872 -13.40 -35.11 10.41
N GLN A 873 -13.35 -34.15 9.48
CA GLN A 873 -13.64 -34.39 8.06
C GLN A 873 -12.62 -35.33 7.43
N GLU A 874 -11.32 -35.15 7.71
CA GLU A 874 -10.24 -36.05 7.29
C GLU A 874 -10.47 -37.47 7.82
N SER A 875 -10.84 -37.62 9.09
CA SER A 875 -11.18 -38.93 9.68
C SER A 875 -12.36 -39.61 9.00
N LEU A 876 -13.39 -38.85 8.60
CA LEU A 876 -14.56 -39.39 7.90
C LEU A 876 -14.23 -39.76 6.45
N ASN A 877 -13.41 -38.96 5.77
CA ASN A 877 -12.88 -39.32 4.45
C ASN A 877 -12.05 -40.61 4.50
N GLY A 878 -11.22 -40.79 5.53
CA GLY A 878 -10.49 -42.05 5.76
C GLY A 878 -11.42 -43.23 6.07
N GLU A 879 -12.55 -43.01 6.76
CA GLU A 879 -13.57 -44.04 6.97
C GLU A 879 -14.24 -44.44 5.65
N LEU A 880 -14.56 -43.48 4.78
CA LEU A 880 -15.10 -43.73 3.43
C LEU A 880 -14.11 -44.48 2.54
N GLU A 881 -12.82 -44.13 2.61
CA GLU A 881 -11.76 -44.85 1.90
C GLU A 881 -11.66 -46.30 2.39
N SER A 882 -11.70 -46.53 3.70
CA SER A 882 -11.70 -47.88 4.27
C SER A 882 -12.97 -48.67 3.92
N ILE A 883 -14.14 -48.02 3.81
CA ILE A 883 -15.37 -48.65 3.32
C ILE A 883 -15.20 -49.07 1.85
N ALA A 884 -14.64 -48.20 1.01
CA ALA A 884 -14.38 -48.49 -0.40
C ALA A 884 -13.43 -49.70 -0.56
N GLU A 885 -12.36 -49.76 0.24
CA GLU A 885 -11.46 -50.92 0.29
C GLU A 885 -12.19 -52.21 0.69
N ARG A 886 -13.06 -52.14 1.73
CA ARG A 886 -13.85 -53.29 2.18
C ARG A 886 -14.86 -53.77 1.13
N ARG A 887 -15.37 -52.87 0.27
CA ARG A 887 -16.21 -53.25 -0.88
C ARG A 887 -15.42 -54.01 -1.94
N VAL A 888 -14.21 -53.55 -2.27
CA VAL A 888 -13.31 -54.26 -3.18
C VAL A 888 -12.97 -55.65 -2.64
N GLU A 889 -12.64 -55.76 -1.34
CA GLU A 889 -12.35 -57.05 -0.71
C GLU A 889 -13.57 -57.99 -0.72
N LEU A 890 -14.78 -57.44 -0.50
CA LEU A 890 -16.02 -58.21 -0.61
C LEU A 890 -16.18 -58.76 -2.04
N GLU A 891 -15.99 -57.94 -3.06
CA GLU A 891 -16.12 -58.34 -4.46
C GLU A 891 -15.13 -59.46 -4.84
N GLU A 892 -13.85 -59.32 -4.46
CA GLU A 892 -12.85 -60.37 -4.64
C GLU A 892 -13.18 -61.66 -3.87
N ARG A 893 -13.80 -61.54 -2.69
CA ARG A 893 -14.29 -62.70 -1.93
C ARG A 893 -15.48 -63.35 -2.63
N MET A 894 -16.41 -62.56 -3.17
CA MET A 894 -17.58 -63.07 -3.90
C MET A 894 -17.15 -63.82 -5.16
N GLU A 895 -16.18 -63.30 -5.94
CA GLU A 895 -15.62 -64.02 -7.10
C GLU A 895 -14.96 -65.35 -6.72
N ARG A 896 -14.25 -65.40 -5.58
CA ARG A 896 -13.67 -66.65 -5.07
C ARG A 896 -14.76 -67.63 -4.64
N SER A 897 -15.83 -67.15 -4.01
CA SER A 897 -16.99 -67.97 -3.64
C SER A 897 -17.69 -68.51 -4.89
N GLU A 898 -17.87 -67.68 -5.91
CA GLU A 898 -18.45 -68.05 -7.21
C GLU A 898 -17.65 -69.18 -7.86
N ARG A 899 -16.33 -69.00 -8.03
CA ARG A 899 -15.44 -70.03 -8.62
C ARG A 899 -15.49 -71.35 -7.86
N ARG A 900 -15.55 -71.29 -6.52
CA ARG A 900 -15.68 -72.48 -5.67
C ARG A 900 -17.03 -73.17 -5.84
N LEU A 901 -18.12 -72.40 -5.90
CA LEU A 901 -19.46 -72.91 -6.15
C LEU A 901 -19.55 -73.54 -7.55
N GLN A 902 -19.10 -72.83 -8.60
CA GLN A 902 -19.01 -73.34 -9.98
C GLN A 902 -18.25 -74.68 -10.05
N SER A 903 -17.09 -74.77 -9.39
CA SER A 903 -16.30 -76.02 -9.30
C SER A 903 -17.07 -77.14 -8.59
N SER A 904 -17.71 -76.83 -7.46
CA SER A 904 -18.49 -77.80 -6.68
C SER A 904 -19.72 -78.31 -7.46
N PHE A 905 -20.40 -77.43 -8.18
CA PHE A 905 -21.51 -77.79 -9.06
C PHE A 905 -21.03 -78.66 -10.23
N THR A 906 -19.93 -78.30 -10.89
CA THR A 906 -19.33 -79.10 -11.98
C THR A 906 -18.92 -80.50 -11.50
N ALA A 907 -18.34 -80.61 -10.31
CA ALA A 907 -17.96 -81.89 -9.71
C ALA A 907 -19.17 -82.77 -9.38
N ASN A 908 -20.24 -82.17 -8.83
CA ASN A 908 -21.50 -82.87 -8.58
C ASN A 908 -22.14 -83.34 -9.89
N ASP A 909 -22.10 -82.54 -10.95
CA ASP A 909 -22.58 -82.91 -12.27
C ASP A 909 -21.83 -84.11 -12.85
N LEU A 910 -20.51 -84.14 -12.69
CA LEU A 910 -19.69 -85.28 -13.10
C LEU A 910 -20.03 -86.55 -12.31
N ILE A 911 -20.30 -86.42 -11.00
CA ILE A 911 -20.73 -87.53 -10.13
C ILE A 911 -22.10 -88.04 -10.57
N ILE A 912 -23.07 -87.15 -10.84
CA ILE A 912 -24.40 -87.51 -11.33
C ILE A 912 -24.31 -88.17 -12.70
N SER A 913 -23.49 -87.64 -13.61
CA SER A 913 -23.21 -88.23 -14.92
C SER A 913 -22.66 -89.65 -14.78
N ARG A 914 -21.68 -89.88 -13.89
CA ARG A 914 -21.15 -91.22 -13.59
C ARG A 914 -22.18 -92.14 -12.95
N PHE A 915 -23.02 -91.63 -12.06
CA PHE A 915 -24.12 -92.41 -11.50
C PHE A 915 -25.14 -92.81 -12.57
N ASN A 916 -25.48 -91.91 -13.50
CA ASN A 916 -26.32 -92.23 -14.64
C ASN A 916 -25.64 -93.26 -15.55
N THR A 917 -24.34 -93.13 -15.85
CA THR A 917 -23.63 -94.13 -16.65
C THR A 917 -23.56 -95.49 -15.96
N THR A 918 -23.42 -95.50 -14.63
CA THR A 918 -23.43 -96.72 -13.82
C THR A 918 -24.82 -97.33 -13.75
N ALA A 919 -25.86 -96.50 -13.64
CA ALA A 919 -27.25 -96.92 -13.70
C ALA A 919 -27.57 -97.52 -15.07
N ASP A 920 -27.18 -96.86 -16.17
CA ASP A 920 -27.33 -97.36 -17.53
C ASP A 920 -26.56 -98.68 -17.75
N PHE A 921 -25.33 -98.78 -17.21
CA PHE A 921 -24.56 -100.02 -17.23
C PHE A 921 -25.25 -101.13 -16.45
N LEU A 922 -25.74 -100.87 -15.24
CA LEU A 922 -26.48 -101.83 -14.43
C LEU A 922 -27.79 -102.26 -15.12
N THR A 923 -28.51 -101.31 -15.75
CA THR A 923 -29.69 -101.58 -16.57
C THR A 923 -29.34 -102.51 -17.73
N SER A 924 -28.25 -102.23 -18.46
CA SER A 924 -27.79 -103.11 -19.56
C SER A 924 -27.35 -104.51 -19.10
N GLN A 925 -26.73 -104.62 -17.92
CA GLN A 925 -26.33 -105.91 -17.34
C GLN A 925 -27.55 -106.71 -16.84
N LEU A 926 -28.55 -106.03 -16.28
CA LEU A 926 -29.85 -106.62 -15.93
C LEU A 926 -30.58 -107.13 -17.19
N GLU A 927 -30.60 -106.34 -18.27
CA GLU A 927 -31.15 -106.76 -19.57
C GLU A 927 -30.40 -107.96 -20.17
N MET A 928 -29.06 -108.01 -20.04
CA MET A 928 -28.26 -109.18 -20.48
C MET A 928 -28.48 -110.43 -19.62
N LEU A 929 -28.69 -110.28 -18.30
CA LEU A 929 -29.06 -111.37 -17.41
C LEU A 929 -30.47 -111.91 -17.73
N GLU A 930 -31.41 -111.02 -18.07
CA GLU A 930 -32.73 -111.38 -18.57
C GLU A 930 -32.65 -112.15 -19.90
N ALA A 931 -31.73 -111.76 -20.79
CA ALA A 931 -31.44 -112.48 -22.04
C ALA A 931 -30.74 -113.85 -21.82
N LEU A 932 -30.04 -114.07 -20.69
CA LEU A 932 -29.42 -115.35 -20.34
C LEU A 932 -30.40 -116.35 -19.70
N VAL A 933 -31.49 -115.86 -19.11
CA VAL A 933 -32.56 -116.69 -18.52
C VAL A 933 -33.59 -117.11 -19.58
N THR A 934 -33.54 -116.56 -20.80
CA THR A 934 -34.38 -116.97 -21.93
C THR A 934 -33.64 -117.95 -22.87
N PRO A 935 -34.01 -119.24 -22.90
CA PRO A 935 -33.37 -120.19 -23.82
C PRO A 935 -33.77 -119.90 -25.27
N LYS A 936 -32.78 -119.79 -26.16
CA LYS A 936 -32.98 -119.80 -27.62
C LYS A 936 -33.85 -121.00 -28.03
N ARG A 937 -35.02 -120.73 -28.61
CA ARG A 937 -35.70 -121.67 -29.51
C ARG A 937 -35.42 -121.23 -30.94
N GLU A 938 -34.67 -122.10 -31.61
CA GLU A 938 -34.37 -122.22 -33.06
C GLU A 938 -33.72 -121.03 -33.78
#